data_AF-A0A937P928-F1
#
_entry.id   AF-A0A937P928-F1
#
_cell.length_a   1.000
_cell.length_b   1.000
_cell.length_c   1.000
_cell.angle_alpha   90.00
_cell.angle_beta   90.00
_cell.angle_gamma   90.00
#
_symmetry.space_group_name_H-M   'P 1'
#
loop_
_entity.id
_entity.type
_entity.pdbx_description
1 polymer ?
#
loop_
_entity_poly.entity_id
_entity_poly.type
_entity_poly.pdbx_seq_one_letter_code
_entity_poly.pdbx_strand_id
1 'polypeptide(L)'
;MNQFNTDMKHAHFLIASLFLFTAISCDIVTHTEQFSSYWDKQPDRYWIGPEYWANRLQDWQIHNGRLECINGKEPLRTVHLIDQCLVDKPGDLEMNITFGKIPGSNILSEKDWTGFLIGAGDLSMDYRRRSIIHRNHGNSGGLIAALNGKGHFIFIDNATGDPIEPLLVSGQPVPIRNDQSVEIQLELTPKGDHYHLIVSAFLTGQKEQSYSAEMEIADPEILTGNIALVANGGANKNGHSFWYTGWNIKGSKIKTIPDQKFGPVMGVLYTISDDIMKLTAQFPPISQADQRETYLEIMDKESGKWTVAGTSQIIEPGFTAHFRIDPWDSEVSHDYRVKYQVINNKGSLEDFYYYGLIVNDPIEKEEIVVAAFTGNSNSGHMGDGLFDFKNYLWFPHEDLTSYVAKHHPDLLVYTGDNVYEGRPTPPDFSSPQNTHLDYLYKWYMFCWAHSALTKNIPAVVIPDDHDVYHGNIWGDGGAKAKPWPAPGEFPDHYKGFEGHWQQDQGGYKLSPELVNMIERTQTSNLPDPYDPTPVKQNIGVYYCNLNYGRISFAVLEDRKFKSAPSVALPGKKVVNGFSLIEGIDGRRLDNPEAKLLGDRQLRFLDDWSADWRNVDMKVAISQTIFANLSSFPDTFKIDNGTPRLPPLPWGVIPKDYRKAKDMDSNGWPQTGRNKALKVIRKGFAFMIGGDQHLGSIIHHGVDEWEDAGYSLCVPSIANLWPRRWFPPEPGENHQEGLPLYTGRYFDGLGNRVTVWAVSNPYISGIEPTLLHDRAPGYGIVKFNKKAQLITIECWPRHSDPESFEAEQYPGWPMTISMQDNYKREAKAWLPVIRTSGLDYPPVVQVIDESTREIIYTLRIRDYSYQPKVFKPGRYTVKIGEPGTPAMKEINGISSSPAQDQEEIVVEF
;
A
#
# COMPACT_ATOMS: atom_id res chain seq x y z
N MET A 1 -44.35 -2.96 56.15
CA MET A 1 -45.58 -3.74 55.84
C MET A 1 -45.67 -3.81 54.33
N ASN A 2 -45.16 -4.91 53.75
CA ASN A 2 -45.93 -6.04 53.16
C ASN A 2 -46.61 -5.63 51.85
N GLN A 3 -46.55 -6.33 50.72
CA GLN A 3 -46.07 -7.66 50.29
C GLN A 3 -46.15 -7.63 48.74
N PHE A 4 -45.14 -8.08 47.99
CA PHE A 4 -45.04 -9.39 47.32
C PHE A 4 -46.08 -9.71 46.21
N ASN A 5 -45.51 -9.95 45.02
CA ASN A 5 -45.68 -11.12 44.14
C ASN A 5 -46.85 -11.26 43.13
N THR A 6 -46.39 -11.42 41.88
CA THR A 6 -46.69 -12.51 40.90
C THR A 6 -48.02 -12.60 40.15
N ASP A 7 -47.85 -12.60 38.82
CA ASP A 7 -48.26 -13.63 37.86
C ASP A 7 -49.71 -13.69 37.31
N MET A 8 -49.78 -13.69 35.96
CA MET A 8 -50.09 -14.85 35.10
C MET A 8 -51.26 -14.75 34.08
N LYS A 9 -50.97 -15.27 32.85
CA LYS A 9 -51.83 -16.07 31.90
C LYS A 9 -52.72 -15.32 30.89
N HIS A 10 -53.03 -15.77 29.65
CA HIS A 10 -52.87 -16.97 28.79
C HIS A 10 -53.28 -16.58 27.31
N ALA A 11 -53.03 -17.28 26.18
CA ALA A 11 -53.38 -18.67 25.77
C ALA A 11 -52.74 -19.02 24.37
N HIS A 12 -52.08 -20.19 24.17
CA HIS A 12 -52.51 -21.52 23.64
C HIS A 12 -52.57 -21.72 22.09
N PHE A 13 -51.78 -22.68 21.55
CA PHE A 13 -52.18 -23.87 20.73
C PHE A 13 -50.89 -24.69 20.40
N LEU A 14 -50.61 -25.87 21.00
CA LEU A 14 -51.02 -27.27 20.71
C LEU A 14 -50.21 -27.99 19.59
N ILE A 15 -49.30 -28.90 19.98
CA ILE A 15 -49.33 -30.38 19.79
C ILE A 15 -47.91 -30.94 19.87
N ALA A 16 -47.67 -31.80 20.88
CA ALA A 16 -46.52 -32.66 21.01
C ALA A 16 -46.88 -34.08 20.55
N SER A 17 -45.96 -34.77 19.89
CA SER A 17 -45.99 -36.22 19.72
C SER A 17 -44.57 -36.77 19.85
N LEU A 18 -44.38 -37.57 20.89
CA LEU A 18 -43.20 -38.40 21.16
C LEU A 18 -42.80 -39.19 19.91
N PHE A 19 -41.52 -39.13 19.53
CA PHE A 19 -40.88 -40.21 18.79
C PHE A 19 -39.59 -40.64 19.51
N LEU A 20 -39.53 -41.96 19.69
CA LEU A 20 -38.45 -42.75 20.24
C LEU A 20 -37.07 -42.28 19.77
N PHE A 21 -36.16 -42.12 20.73
CA PHE A 21 -34.72 -42.18 20.50
C PHE A 21 -34.34 -43.57 19.97
N THR A 22 -34.34 -43.74 18.65
CA THR A 22 -33.43 -44.70 18.01
C THR A 22 -32.07 -44.05 17.96
N ALA A 23 -31.14 -44.57 18.76
CA ALA A 23 -29.72 -44.33 18.61
C ALA A 23 -29.28 -44.85 17.24
N ILE A 24 -29.41 -44.01 16.22
CA ILE A 24 -28.60 -44.13 15.02
C ILE A 24 -27.26 -43.56 15.46
N SER A 25 -26.28 -44.44 15.64
CA SER A 25 -24.88 -44.10 15.44
C SER A 25 -24.81 -43.42 14.08
N CYS A 26 -24.90 -42.08 14.07
CA CYS A 26 -24.23 -41.34 13.03
C CYS A 26 -22.76 -41.65 13.30
N ASP A 27 -22.26 -42.67 12.61
CA ASP A 27 -20.85 -42.70 12.26
C ASP A 27 -20.58 -41.29 11.73
N ILE A 28 -19.85 -40.51 12.53
CA ILE A 28 -19.22 -39.29 12.06
C ILE A 28 -18.36 -39.83 10.94
N VAL A 29 -18.83 -39.69 9.70
CA VAL A 29 -17.99 -39.80 8.53
C VAL A 29 -17.01 -38.67 8.73
N THR A 30 -15.89 -38.99 9.38
CA THR A 30 -14.72 -38.13 9.45
C THR A 30 -14.32 -37.98 8.00
N HIS A 31 -14.81 -36.90 7.37
CA HIS A 31 -14.37 -36.52 6.05
C HIS A 31 -12.86 -36.34 6.14
N THR A 32 -12.12 -37.32 5.62
CA THR A 32 -10.68 -37.21 5.49
C THR A 32 -10.44 -36.20 4.38
N GLU A 33 -10.02 -35.01 4.78
CA GLU A 33 -9.53 -33.99 3.86
C GLU A 33 -8.32 -34.55 3.10
N GLN A 34 -8.19 -34.16 1.83
CA GLN A 34 -7.11 -34.65 0.95
C GLN A 34 -6.59 -33.54 0.06
N PHE A 35 -5.29 -33.60 -0.22
CA PHE A 35 -4.59 -32.73 -1.14
C PHE A 35 -3.64 -33.56 -2.01
N SER A 36 -3.55 -33.19 -3.28
CA SER A 36 -2.53 -33.68 -4.20
C SER A 36 -2.06 -32.53 -5.09
N SER A 37 -0.76 -32.27 -5.12
CA SER A 37 -0.16 -31.36 -6.09
C SER A 37 -0.38 -31.89 -7.51
N TYR A 38 -0.56 -30.99 -8.47
CA TYR A 38 -0.77 -31.32 -9.88
C TYR A 38 0.20 -30.58 -10.80
N TRP A 39 1.44 -30.34 -10.32
CA TRP A 39 2.49 -29.61 -11.06
C TRP A 39 2.85 -30.27 -12.39
N ASP A 40 2.68 -31.59 -12.52
CA ASP A 40 2.86 -32.37 -13.74
C ASP A 40 1.91 -31.95 -14.87
N LYS A 41 0.81 -31.28 -14.52
CA LYS A 41 -0.21 -30.77 -15.43
C LYS A 41 -0.10 -29.27 -15.66
N GLN A 42 0.80 -28.60 -14.95
CA GLN A 42 0.98 -27.15 -15.03
C GLN A 42 2.11 -26.81 -16.00
N PRO A 43 2.01 -25.68 -16.73
CA PRO A 43 3.07 -25.23 -17.60
C PRO A 43 4.22 -24.58 -16.81
N ASP A 44 5.37 -24.40 -17.47
CA ASP A 44 6.55 -23.79 -16.85
C ASP A 44 6.32 -22.31 -16.52
N ARG A 45 6.47 -21.91 -15.25
CA ARG A 45 6.29 -20.53 -14.74
C ARG A 45 6.75 -20.36 -13.30
N TYR A 46 6.86 -19.11 -12.83
CA TYR A 46 7.23 -18.77 -11.45
C TYR A 46 6.05 -18.84 -10.46
N TRP A 47 4.83 -18.55 -10.90
CA TRP A 47 3.66 -18.67 -10.04
C TRP A 47 3.18 -20.12 -9.96
N ILE A 48 3.31 -20.71 -8.77
CA ILE A 48 3.07 -22.14 -8.57
C ILE A 48 1.58 -22.49 -8.73
N GLY A 49 0.68 -21.67 -8.20
CA GLY A 49 -0.75 -21.86 -8.32
C GLY A 49 -1.51 -21.18 -7.17
N PRO A 50 -2.85 -21.19 -7.23
CA PRO A 50 -3.68 -20.47 -6.27
C PRO A 50 -3.69 -21.09 -4.87
N GLU A 51 -3.29 -22.35 -4.71
CA GLU A 51 -3.16 -23.04 -3.42
C GLU A 51 -1.87 -22.68 -2.67
N TYR A 52 -0.95 -21.94 -3.29
CA TYR A 52 0.42 -21.81 -2.80
C TYR A 52 0.86 -20.36 -2.59
N TRP A 53 1.71 -20.16 -1.60
CA TRP A 53 2.56 -18.98 -1.50
C TRP A 53 4.04 -19.38 -1.42
N ALA A 54 4.80 -18.95 -2.43
CA ALA A 54 6.23 -19.24 -2.54
C ALA A 54 7.06 -18.09 -1.97
N ASN A 55 7.91 -18.40 -0.98
CA ASN A 55 8.82 -17.43 -0.38
C ASN A 55 10.23 -17.61 -0.93
N ARG A 56 10.69 -16.74 -1.84
CA ARG A 56 9.95 -15.69 -2.58
C ARG A 56 9.52 -16.16 -3.97
N LEU A 57 8.71 -15.38 -4.67
CA LEU A 57 8.24 -15.69 -6.03
C LEU A 57 9.39 -16.06 -6.99
N GLN A 58 10.50 -15.34 -6.93
CA GLN A 58 11.71 -15.57 -7.74
C GLN A 58 12.60 -16.73 -7.25
N ASP A 59 12.29 -17.31 -6.09
CA ASP A 59 13.09 -18.40 -5.50
C ASP A 59 12.54 -19.79 -5.93
N TRP A 60 11.38 -19.83 -6.60
CA TRP A 60 10.67 -21.05 -6.97
C TRP A 60 10.13 -20.99 -8.41
N GLN A 61 10.00 -22.15 -9.04
CA GLN A 61 9.32 -22.27 -10.34
C GLN A 61 8.68 -23.66 -10.51
N ILE A 62 7.67 -23.74 -11.36
CA ILE A 62 7.28 -24.99 -12.03
C ILE A 62 8.13 -25.09 -13.29
N HIS A 63 8.79 -26.22 -13.49
CA HIS A 63 9.59 -26.48 -14.68
C HIS A 63 9.64 -27.98 -14.97
N ASN A 64 9.27 -28.40 -16.17
CA ASN A 64 9.17 -29.81 -16.58
C ASN A 64 8.28 -30.66 -15.64
N GLY A 65 7.10 -30.14 -15.28
CA GLY A 65 6.10 -30.87 -14.51
C GLY A 65 6.45 -31.09 -13.03
N ARG A 66 7.43 -30.35 -12.50
CA ARG A 66 7.88 -30.43 -11.11
C ARG A 66 8.11 -29.04 -10.53
N LEU A 67 8.02 -28.92 -9.20
CA LEU A 67 8.39 -27.71 -8.47
C LEU A 67 9.91 -27.71 -8.27
N GLU A 68 10.57 -26.58 -8.52
CA GLU A 68 12.02 -26.41 -8.36
C GLU A 68 12.33 -25.22 -7.44
N CYS A 69 13.23 -25.42 -6.47
CA CYS A 69 13.84 -24.33 -5.70
C CYS A 69 15.07 -23.82 -6.46
N ILE A 70 14.97 -22.60 -7.00
CA ILE A 70 15.98 -21.97 -7.87
C ILE A 70 16.87 -20.96 -7.14
N ASN A 71 16.60 -20.70 -5.86
CA ASN A 71 17.46 -19.90 -4.99
C ASN A 71 17.78 -20.61 -3.65
N GLY A 72 18.47 -21.74 -3.71
CA GLY A 72 18.95 -22.48 -2.54
C GLY A 72 20.21 -21.90 -1.89
N LYS A 73 20.67 -20.71 -2.30
CA LYS A 73 21.78 -20.02 -1.63
C LYS A 73 21.33 -19.34 -0.34
N GLU A 74 20.07 -18.94 -0.29
CA GLU A 74 19.43 -18.37 0.89
C GLU A 74 18.91 -19.49 1.82
N PRO A 75 18.92 -19.29 3.14
CA PRO A 75 18.42 -20.27 4.09
C PRO A 75 16.89 -20.39 4.03
N LEU A 76 16.36 -21.52 4.48
CA LEU A 76 14.92 -21.79 4.71
C LEU A 76 14.00 -21.14 3.64
N ARG A 77 14.06 -21.65 2.41
CA ARG A 77 13.06 -21.33 1.38
C ARG A 77 11.81 -22.15 1.66
N THR A 78 10.64 -21.55 1.50
CA THR A 78 9.37 -22.24 1.79
C THR A 78 8.35 -22.07 0.68
N VAL A 79 7.52 -23.10 0.46
CA VAL A 79 6.27 -23.02 -0.31
C VAL A 79 5.14 -23.47 0.60
N HIS A 80 4.34 -22.51 1.05
CA HIS A 80 3.21 -22.76 1.94
C HIS A 80 1.98 -23.17 1.14
N LEU A 81 1.21 -24.11 1.69
CA LEU A 81 -0.20 -24.26 1.35
C LEU A 81 -0.99 -23.18 2.08
N ILE A 82 -1.77 -22.42 1.33
CA ILE A 82 -2.55 -21.31 1.88
C ILE A 82 -4.03 -21.64 2.04
N ASP A 83 -4.53 -22.65 1.34
CA ASP A 83 -5.91 -23.12 1.43
C ASP A 83 -6.08 -24.35 2.34
N GLN A 84 -5.01 -24.75 3.05
CA GLN A 84 -5.04 -25.83 4.04
C GLN A 84 -4.17 -25.51 5.25
N CYS A 85 -4.65 -25.86 6.44
CA CYS A 85 -3.89 -25.70 7.69
C CYS A 85 -4.18 -26.83 8.68
N LEU A 86 -3.26 -27.03 9.62
CA LEU A 86 -3.45 -27.89 10.80
C LEU A 86 -4.37 -27.20 11.81
N VAL A 87 -5.34 -27.95 12.34
CA VAL A 87 -6.34 -27.44 13.29
C VAL A 87 -6.02 -27.76 14.75
N ASP A 88 -6.58 -26.96 15.66
CA ASP A 88 -6.51 -27.15 17.11
C ASP A 88 -7.50 -28.24 17.61
N LYS A 89 -7.42 -29.43 17.02
CA LYS A 89 -8.13 -30.63 17.47
C LYS A 89 -7.22 -31.86 17.32
N PRO A 90 -7.38 -32.90 18.16
CA PRO A 90 -6.77 -34.20 17.93
C PRO A 90 -7.15 -34.76 16.57
N GLY A 91 -6.16 -35.22 15.80
CA GLY A 91 -6.37 -35.80 14.48
C GLY A 91 -5.08 -36.38 13.93
N ASP A 92 -5.20 -37.25 12.95
CA ASP A 92 -4.07 -37.83 12.21
C ASP A 92 -3.67 -36.96 11.00
N LEU A 93 -2.42 -37.09 10.58
CA LEU A 93 -1.89 -36.49 9.35
C LEU A 93 -0.93 -37.47 8.69
N GLU A 94 -1.15 -37.73 7.41
CA GLU A 94 -0.22 -38.43 6.54
C GLU A 94 0.19 -37.51 5.39
N MET A 95 1.50 -37.39 5.14
CA MET A 95 2.05 -36.64 4.01
C MET A 95 3.10 -37.44 3.27
N ASN A 96 3.20 -37.25 1.97
CA ASN A 96 4.32 -37.77 1.19
C ASN A 96 4.72 -36.82 0.06
N ILE A 97 6.00 -36.87 -0.30
CA ILE A 97 6.58 -36.13 -1.41
C ILE A 97 7.75 -36.90 -2.01
N THR A 98 7.87 -36.89 -3.34
CA THR A 98 9.12 -37.29 -4.01
C THR A 98 9.94 -36.05 -4.33
N PHE A 99 11.22 -36.09 -4.01
CA PHE A 99 12.14 -35.00 -4.34
C PHE A 99 13.48 -35.54 -4.81
N GLY A 100 14.29 -34.65 -5.37
CA GLY A 100 15.67 -34.95 -5.71
C GLY A 100 16.52 -33.69 -5.83
N LYS A 101 17.81 -33.91 -6.05
CA LYS A 101 18.75 -32.81 -6.27
C LYS A 101 18.68 -32.32 -7.72
N ILE A 102 18.70 -31.00 -7.91
CA ILE A 102 18.92 -30.42 -9.24
C ILE A 102 20.42 -30.61 -9.59
N PRO A 103 20.76 -31.27 -10.72
CA PRO A 103 22.13 -31.67 -11.01
C PRO A 103 23.17 -30.54 -10.90
N GLY A 104 24.33 -30.89 -10.34
CA GLY A 104 25.47 -29.98 -10.17
C GLY A 104 26.71 -30.70 -9.63
N SER A 105 27.86 -30.02 -9.63
CA SER A 105 29.15 -30.57 -9.18
C SER A 105 29.30 -30.69 -7.66
N ASN A 106 28.41 -30.05 -6.89
CA ASN A 106 28.53 -29.99 -5.43
C ASN A 106 28.05 -31.30 -4.81
N ILE A 107 28.77 -31.82 -3.82
CA ILE A 107 28.31 -32.92 -2.96
C ILE A 107 27.53 -32.29 -1.80
N LEU A 108 26.35 -32.82 -1.49
CA LEU A 108 25.57 -32.29 -0.37
C LEU A 108 26.23 -32.61 0.99
N SER A 109 26.12 -31.65 1.90
CA SER A 109 26.57 -31.68 3.29
C SER A 109 25.39 -31.91 4.24
N GLU A 110 25.67 -32.04 5.54
CA GLU A 110 24.64 -32.16 6.57
C GLU A 110 23.85 -30.86 6.79
N LYS A 111 24.36 -29.73 6.31
CA LYS A 111 23.69 -28.42 6.37
C LYS A 111 22.71 -28.20 5.21
N ASP A 112 22.79 -29.04 4.18
CA ASP A 112 21.88 -29.01 3.04
C ASP A 112 20.73 -29.97 3.34
N TRP A 113 19.50 -29.50 3.36
CA TRP A 113 18.36 -30.33 3.73
C TRP A 113 17.06 -29.85 3.09
N THR A 114 16.09 -30.77 3.04
CA THR A 114 14.76 -30.52 2.46
C THR A 114 13.73 -31.45 3.10
N GLY A 115 12.48 -31.00 3.17
CA GLY A 115 11.40 -31.78 3.78
C GLY A 115 10.13 -30.96 3.99
N PHE A 116 9.52 -31.14 5.16
CA PHE A 116 8.29 -30.47 5.56
C PHE A 116 8.54 -29.48 6.68
N LEU A 117 7.75 -28.40 6.67
CA LEU A 117 7.47 -27.55 7.80
C LEU A 117 5.99 -27.72 8.16
N ILE A 118 5.71 -28.14 9.39
CA ILE A 118 4.35 -28.31 9.90
C ILE A 118 4.10 -27.37 11.07
N GLY A 119 2.93 -26.74 11.08
CA GLY A 119 2.52 -25.82 12.13
C GLY A 119 3.23 -24.47 12.08
N ALA A 120 3.45 -23.94 10.87
CA ALA A 120 4.03 -22.61 10.70
C ALA A 120 2.99 -21.53 11.05
N GLY A 121 3.31 -20.73 12.06
CA GLY A 121 2.41 -19.78 12.70
C GLY A 121 1.36 -20.47 13.56
N ASP A 122 0.67 -19.74 14.43
CA ASP A 122 -0.47 -20.28 15.18
C ASP A 122 -1.81 -19.82 14.59
N LEU A 123 -2.92 -20.45 15.02
CA LEU A 123 -4.25 -20.11 14.48
C LEU A 123 -4.77 -18.72 14.88
N SER A 124 -4.13 -18.03 15.82
CA SER A 124 -4.45 -16.63 16.13
C SER A 124 -3.85 -15.64 15.11
N MET A 125 -2.86 -16.08 14.32
CA MET A 125 -2.31 -15.32 13.22
C MET A 125 -3.15 -15.50 11.96
N ASP A 126 -3.40 -14.38 11.24
CA ASP A 126 -3.98 -14.41 9.90
C ASP A 126 -3.17 -15.35 8.98
N TYR A 127 -3.87 -16.16 8.18
CA TYR A 127 -3.25 -17.19 7.33
C TYR A 127 -2.25 -16.63 6.32
N ARG A 128 -2.46 -15.41 5.82
CA ARG A 128 -1.56 -14.71 4.89
C ARG A 128 -0.25 -14.36 5.58
N ARG A 129 -0.32 -13.97 6.85
CA ARG A 129 0.85 -13.72 7.71
C ARG A 129 1.65 -15.00 7.98
N ARG A 130 0.97 -16.13 8.24
CA ARG A 130 1.65 -17.43 8.40
C ARG A 130 2.37 -17.87 7.14
N SER A 131 1.80 -17.52 5.98
CA SER A 131 2.32 -17.88 4.66
C SER A 131 3.67 -17.25 4.32
N ILE A 132 4.15 -16.27 5.09
CA ILE A 132 5.46 -15.61 4.88
C ILE A 132 6.51 -16.00 5.94
N ILE A 133 6.28 -17.08 6.69
CA ILE A 133 7.30 -17.70 7.55
C ILE A 133 8.33 -18.41 6.66
N HIS A 134 9.53 -17.83 6.58
CA HIS A 134 10.66 -18.29 5.79
C HIS A 134 11.93 -17.55 6.21
N ARG A 135 13.10 -17.92 5.66
CA ARG A 135 14.43 -17.32 5.90
C ARG A 135 14.98 -17.48 7.31
N ASN A 136 14.18 -17.15 8.32
CA ASN A 136 14.53 -17.13 9.73
C ASN A 136 13.75 -18.20 10.49
N HIS A 137 14.37 -18.70 11.56
CA HIS A 137 13.65 -19.35 12.67
C HIS A 137 13.04 -18.25 13.56
N GLY A 138 12.01 -18.56 14.34
CA GLY A 138 11.30 -17.52 15.09
C GLY A 138 9.99 -17.96 15.71
N ASN A 139 9.49 -17.21 16.70
CA ASN A 139 8.28 -17.58 17.47
C ASN A 139 7.09 -17.99 16.59
N SER A 140 6.35 -19.00 17.05
CA SER A 140 5.33 -19.68 16.24
C SER A 140 5.90 -20.22 14.92
N GLY A 141 7.17 -20.65 14.90
CA GLY A 141 7.84 -21.09 13.68
C GLY A 141 7.39 -22.45 13.18
N GLY A 142 6.87 -23.31 14.06
CA GLY A 142 6.49 -24.69 13.75
C GLY A 142 7.62 -25.70 13.89
N LEU A 143 7.42 -26.90 13.35
CA LEU A 143 8.38 -28.00 13.38
C LEU A 143 8.86 -28.32 11.96
N ILE A 144 10.17 -28.37 11.76
CA ILE A 144 10.77 -28.88 10.52
C ILE A 144 11.10 -30.36 10.71
N ALA A 145 10.67 -31.18 9.75
CA ALA A 145 11.07 -32.57 9.62
C ALA A 145 11.65 -32.79 8.21
N ALA A 146 12.95 -33.04 8.12
CA ALA A 146 13.68 -33.00 6.85
C ALA A 146 14.74 -34.10 6.75
N LEU A 147 15.17 -34.38 5.52
CA LEU A 147 16.32 -35.24 5.22
C LEU A 147 17.50 -34.37 4.80
N ASN A 148 18.66 -34.59 5.42
CA ASN A 148 19.87 -33.85 5.07
C ASN A 148 20.64 -34.50 3.90
N GLY A 149 21.66 -33.80 3.40
CA GLY A 149 22.47 -34.21 2.25
C GLY A 149 23.25 -35.52 2.44
N LYS A 150 23.43 -35.97 3.68
CA LYS A 150 24.01 -37.29 4.01
C LYS A 150 22.97 -38.39 4.17
N GLY A 151 21.69 -38.06 4.10
CA GLY A 151 20.58 -38.99 4.20
C GLY A 151 20.11 -39.26 5.63
N HIS A 152 20.49 -38.41 6.59
CA HIS A 152 19.97 -38.49 7.97
C HIS A 152 18.74 -37.62 8.12
N PHE A 153 17.78 -38.07 8.93
CA PHE A 153 16.67 -37.24 9.34
C PHE A 153 17.13 -36.19 10.33
N ILE A 154 16.59 -34.99 10.18
CA ILE A 154 16.74 -33.89 11.11
C ILE A 154 15.36 -33.39 11.49
N PHE A 155 15.21 -33.09 12.77
CA PHE A 155 14.08 -32.36 13.31
C PHE A 155 14.59 -31.03 13.86
N ILE A 156 13.89 -29.93 13.58
CA ILE A 156 14.28 -28.61 14.07
C ILE A 156 13.03 -27.96 14.65
N ASP A 157 13.12 -27.49 15.89
CA ASP A 157 12.16 -26.54 16.41
C ASP A 157 12.37 -25.23 15.65
N ASN A 158 11.48 -24.90 14.71
CA ASN A 158 11.62 -23.71 13.90
C ASN A 158 11.34 -22.43 14.72
N ALA A 159 10.86 -22.55 15.96
CA ALA A 159 10.74 -21.43 16.89
C ALA A 159 12.10 -20.98 17.46
N THR A 160 13.00 -21.93 17.74
CA THR A 160 14.31 -21.65 18.33
C THR A 160 15.49 -21.88 17.38
N GLY A 161 15.27 -22.59 16.28
CA GLY A 161 16.31 -23.07 15.38
C GLY A 161 17.12 -24.24 15.94
N ASP A 162 16.71 -24.79 17.08
CA ASP A 162 17.45 -25.88 17.73
C ASP A 162 17.10 -27.24 17.11
N PRO A 163 18.11 -28.11 16.92
CA PRO A 163 17.86 -29.48 16.50
C PRO A 163 17.15 -30.27 17.61
N ILE A 164 16.26 -31.17 17.22
CA ILE A 164 15.58 -32.13 18.09
C ILE A 164 16.10 -33.52 17.77
N GLU A 165 16.56 -34.23 18.80
CA GLU A 165 17.04 -35.61 18.65
C GLU A 165 15.87 -36.58 18.45
N PRO A 166 15.97 -37.53 17.50
CA PRO A 166 14.97 -38.57 17.33
C PRO A 166 14.93 -39.51 18.54
N LEU A 167 13.74 -40.00 18.88
CA LEU A 167 13.55 -41.03 19.90
C LEU A 167 14.10 -42.38 19.43
N LEU A 168 13.84 -42.71 18.16
CA LEU A 168 14.27 -43.95 17.53
C LEU A 168 14.67 -43.68 16.09
N VAL A 169 15.72 -44.37 15.62
CA VAL A 169 16.14 -44.40 14.22
C VAL A 169 16.29 -45.85 13.80
N SER A 170 15.74 -46.20 12.63
CA SER A 170 15.79 -47.55 12.07
C SER A 170 16.22 -47.52 10.60
N GLY A 171 16.94 -48.56 10.18
CA GLY A 171 17.47 -48.67 8.81
C GLY A 171 18.81 -47.96 8.59
N GLN A 172 19.16 -47.72 7.32
CA GLN A 172 20.40 -47.05 6.91
C GLN A 172 20.09 -45.70 6.24
N PRO A 173 20.88 -44.64 6.50
CA PRO A 173 20.68 -43.33 5.88
C PRO A 173 20.54 -43.42 4.35
N VAL A 174 19.72 -42.55 3.76
CA VAL A 174 19.44 -42.51 2.31
C VAL A 174 20.06 -41.25 1.70
N PRO A 175 21.32 -41.27 1.22
CA PRO A 175 21.99 -40.06 0.77
C PRO A 175 21.34 -39.49 -0.49
N ILE A 176 21.17 -38.18 -0.53
CA ILE A 176 20.59 -37.48 -1.70
C ILE A 176 21.68 -37.34 -2.77
N ARG A 177 21.46 -37.96 -3.94
CA ARG A 177 22.39 -37.95 -5.09
C ARG A 177 21.75 -37.31 -6.32
N ASN A 178 22.57 -36.98 -7.34
CA ASN A 178 22.12 -36.29 -8.56
C ASN A 178 21.24 -37.18 -9.46
N ASP A 179 21.42 -38.50 -9.39
CA ASP A 179 20.82 -39.51 -10.27
C ASP A 179 19.73 -40.34 -9.56
N GLN A 180 19.31 -39.91 -8.38
CA GLN A 180 18.34 -40.62 -7.55
C GLN A 180 17.25 -39.65 -7.07
N SER A 181 16.05 -40.17 -6.87
CA SER A 181 14.97 -39.50 -6.18
C SER A 181 14.62 -40.24 -4.90
N VAL A 182 14.17 -39.48 -3.91
CA VAL A 182 13.81 -39.98 -2.58
C VAL A 182 12.35 -39.62 -2.34
N GLU A 183 11.58 -40.59 -1.87
CA GLU A 183 10.24 -40.38 -1.33
C GLU A 183 10.38 -40.21 0.19
N ILE A 184 9.92 -39.09 0.75
CA ILE A 184 9.73 -38.93 2.20
C ILE A 184 8.24 -39.06 2.50
N GLN A 185 7.94 -39.82 3.54
CA GLN A 185 6.61 -39.97 4.13
C GLN A 185 6.65 -39.47 5.58
N LEU A 186 5.58 -38.83 6.02
CA LEU A 186 5.38 -38.32 7.37
C LEU A 186 4.02 -38.82 7.86
N GLU A 187 4.01 -39.47 9.02
CA GLU A 187 2.81 -39.94 9.71
C GLU A 187 2.78 -39.35 11.12
N LEU A 188 1.70 -38.66 11.45
CA LEU A 188 1.50 -38.00 12.72
C LEU A 188 0.21 -38.56 13.35
N THR A 189 0.34 -39.15 14.54
CA THR A 189 -0.79 -39.78 15.25
C THR A 189 -0.92 -39.24 16.68
N PRO A 190 -2.15 -38.94 17.14
CA PRO A 190 -2.36 -38.50 18.51
C PRO A 190 -2.17 -39.67 19.49
N LYS A 191 -1.47 -39.42 20.60
CA LYS A 191 -1.22 -40.37 21.70
C LYS A 191 -1.57 -39.72 23.04
N GLY A 192 -2.86 -39.66 23.35
CA GLY A 192 -3.31 -38.97 24.58
C GLY A 192 -3.13 -37.46 24.47
N ASP A 193 -2.21 -36.89 25.24
CA ASP A 193 -1.91 -35.46 25.31
C ASP A 193 -0.72 -35.01 24.44
N HIS A 194 -0.05 -35.95 23.76
CA HIS A 194 1.08 -35.70 22.87
C HIS A 194 0.83 -36.34 21.49
N TYR A 195 1.77 -36.14 20.56
CA TYR A 195 1.73 -36.75 19.23
C TYR A 195 2.98 -37.58 18.96
N HIS A 196 2.77 -38.73 18.36
CA HIS A 196 3.84 -39.55 17.81
C HIS A 196 4.00 -39.23 16.33
N LEU A 197 5.20 -38.79 15.94
CA LEU A 197 5.58 -38.48 14.57
C LEU A 197 6.58 -39.52 14.07
N ILE A 198 6.28 -40.12 12.91
CA ILE A 198 7.16 -41.01 12.18
C ILE A 198 7.47 -40.38 10.83
N VAL A 199 8.76 -40.31 10.47
CA VAL A 199 9.19 -39.98 9.12
C VAL A 199 9.98 -41.13 8.52
N SER A 200 9.70 -41.44 7.25
CA SER A 200 10.33 -42.54 6.52
C SER A 200 10.82 -42.07 5.15
N ALA A 201 12.00 -42.51 4.75
CA ALA A 201 12.63 -42.17 3.47
C ALA A 201 12.92 -43.44 2.67
N PHE A 202 12.61 -43.40 1.37
CA PHE A 202 12.75 -44.50 0.43
C PHE A 202 13.45 -44.03 -0.83
N LEU A 203 14.41 -44.80 -1.35
CA LEU A 203 14.87 -44.62 -2.73
C LEU A 203 13.74 -45.02 -3.67
N THR A 204 13.40 -44.16 -4.63
CA THR A 204 12.33 -44.46 -5.59
C THR A 204 12.66 -45.76 -6.35
N GLY A 205 11.73 -46.71 -6.33
CA GLY A 205 11.90 -48.05 -6.91
C GLY A 205 12.51 -49.11 -5.97
N GLN A 206 12.86 -48.76 -4.72
CA GLN A 206 13.42 -49.66 -3.70
C GLN A 206 12.69 -49.54 -2.36
N LYS A 207 11.36 -49.77 -2.33
CA LYS A 207 10.54 -49.61 -1.11
C LYS A 207 10.88 -50.58 0.03
N GLU A 208 11.61 -51.66 -0.24
CA GLU A 208 11.99 -52.65 0.78
C GLU A 208 13.10 -52.16 1.74
N GLN A 209 13.81 -51.08 1.40
CA GLN A 209 14.80 -50.44 2.27
C GLN A 209 14.29 -49.06 2.71
N SER A 210 13.68 -49.02 3.89
CA SER A 210 13.23 -47.78 4.53
C SER A 210 14.24 -47.33 5.58
N TYR A 211 14.59 -46.06 5.56
CA TYR A 211 15.19 -45.37 6.70
C TYR A 211 14.07 -44.63 7.41
N SER A 212 13.95 -44.76 8.73
CA SER A 212 12.92 -44.06 9.50
C SER A 212 13.47 -43.44 10.77
N ALA A 213 12.83 -42.36 11.20
CA ALA A 213 13.04 -41.74 12.48
C ALA A 213 11.70 -41.41 13.15
N GLU A 214 11.67 -41.53 14.47
CA GLU A 214 10.48 -41.29 15.28
C GLU A 214 10.75 -40.20 16.31
N MET A 215 9.74 -39.40 16.63
CA MET A 215 9.78 -38.43 17.73
C MET A 215 8.43 -38.33 18.43
N GLU A 216 8.46 -37.89 19.68
CA GLU A 216 7.27 -37.50 20.44
C GLU A 216 7.20 -35.98 20.53
N ILE A 217 6.03 -35.42 20.25
CA ILE A 217 5.75 -33.99 20.30
C ILE A 217 4.88 -33.76 21.53
N ALA A 218 5.54 -33.31 22.60
CA ALA A 218 4.90 -33.12 23.91
C ALA A 218 3.92 -31.95 23.93
N ASP A 219 4.11 -30.95 23.07
CA ASP A 219 3.24 -29.78 22.97
C ASP A 219 2.43 -29.83 21.66
N PRO A 220 1.13 -30.19 21.70
CA PRO A 220 0.24 -30.14 20.56
C PRO A 220 0.07 -28.76 19.89
N GLU A 221 0.33 -27.66 20.60
CA GLU A 221 0.07 -26.31 20.08
C GLU A 221 0.98 -25.96 18.90
N ILE A 222 2.21 -26.53 18.86
CA ILE A 222 3.14 -26.40 17.72
C ILE A 222 2.60 -27.04 16.43
N LEU A 223 1.57 -27.90 16.53
CA LEU A 223 0.95 -28.61 15.42
C LEU A 223 -0.34 -27.92 14.96
N THR A 224 -0.35 -26.60 14.96
CA THR A 224 -1.43 -25.74 14.44
C THR A 224 -0.85 -24.75 13.44
N GLY A 225 -1.62 -24.32 12.42
CA GLY A 225 -1.14 -23.37 11.41
C GLY A 225 -0.75 -24.01 10.07
N ASN A 226 0.09 -23.34 9.29
CA ASN A 226 0.34 -23.71 7.89
C ASN A 226 1.25 -24.93 7.74
N ILE A 227 1.13 -25.57 6.58
CA ILE A 227 2.01 -26.65 6.12
C ILE A 227 2.80 -26.12 4.93
N ALA A 228 4.11 -26.37 4.89
CA ALA A 228 4.97 -25.95 3.80
C ALA A 228 6.00 -27.01 3.40
N LEU A 229 6.44 -26.95 2.15
CA LEU A 229 7.69 -27.57 1.71
C LEU A 229 8.87 -26.65 2.03
N VAL A 230 10.01 -27.23 2.39
CA VAL A 230 11.20 -26.47 2.75
C VAL A 230 12.44 -26.92 1.99
N ALA A 231 13.29 -25.95 1.62
CA ALA A 231 14.60 -26.16 1.04
C ALA A 231 15.65 -25.29 1.76
N ASN A 232 16.77 -25.87 2.15
CA ASN A 232 17.88 -25.16 2.76
C ASN A 232 19.21 -25.61 2.16
N GLY A 233 19.97 -24.67 1.59
CA GLY A 233 21.26 -24.98 0.97
C GLY A 233 21.13 -25.82 -0.29
N GLY A 234 22.16 -26.62 -0.58
CA GLY A 234 22.20 -27.57 -1.69
C GLY A 234 22.36 -26.94 -3.08
N ALA A 235 22.52 -25.63 -3.16
CA ALA A 235 22.63 -24.89 -4.41
C ALA A 235 23.79 -25.38 -5.31
N ASN A 236 23.50 -25.55 -6.60
CA ASN A 236 24.50 -25.68 -7.64
C ASN A 236 25.08 -24.30 -8.02
N LYS A 237 25.96 -24.26 -9.02
CA LYS A 237 26.61 -23.01 -9.49
C LYS A 237 25.61 -21.93 -9.94
N ASN A 238 24.42 -22.32 -10.39
CA ASN A 238 23.36 -21.41 -10.83
C ASN A 238 22.44 -20.98 -9.67
N GLY A 239 22.60 -21.55 -8.47
CA GLY A 239 21.75 -21.27 -7.31
C GLY A 239 20.63 -22.29 -7.07
N HIS A 240 20.41 -23.24 -7.96
CA HIS A 240 19.29 -24.19 -7.88
C HIS A 240 19.63 -25.35 -6.94
N SER A 241 18.68 -25.80 -6.11
CA SER A 241 18.93 -26.82 -5.08
C SER A 241 18.17 -28.12 -5.30
N PHE A 242 16.87 -28.13 -5.01
CA PHE A 242 16.02 -29.33 -4.98
C PHE A 242 14.81 -29.18 -5.91
N TRP A 243 14.30 -30.31 -6.38
CA TRP A 243 13.05 -30.40 -7.12
C TRP A 243 12.07 -31.37 -6.44
N TYR A 244 10.77 -31.19 -6.65
CA TYR A 244 9.69 -31.90 -5.96
C TYR A 244 8.56 -32.33 -6.92
N THR A 245 7.98 -33.51 -6.67
CA THR A 245 6.83 -34.05 -7.40
C THR A 245 5.91 -34.84 -6.48
N GLY A 246 4.61 -34.78 -6.72
CA GLY A 246 3.62 -35.64 -6.07
C GLY A 246 3.50 -35.38 -4.57
N TRP A 247 3.28 -34.11 -4.19
CA TRP A 247 2.95 -33.77 -2.80
C TRP A 247 1.54 -34.23 -2.49
N ASN A 248 1.38 -35.16 -1.55
CA ASN A 248 0.08 -35.60 -1.07
C ASN A 248 -0.04 -35.38 0.43
N ILE A 249 -1.23 -34.97 0.87
CA ILE A 249 -1.58 -34.76 2.28
C ILE A 249 -2.97 -35.36 2.49
N LYS A 250 -3.18 -36.07 3.58
CA LYS A 250 -4.50 -36.50 4.03
C LYS A 250 -4.53 -36.61 5.54
N GLY A 251 -5.73 -36.54 6.12
CA GLY A 251 -5.92 -36.80 7.55
C GLY A 251 -7.03 -35.94 8.14
N SER A 252 -7.37 -36.22 9.40
CA SER A 252 -8.36 -35.46 10.17
C SER A 252 -7.78 -34.23 10.88
N LYS A 253 -6.44 -34.09 10.92
CA LYS A 253 -5.74 -32.93 11.51
C LYS A 253 -5.73 -31.70 10.61
N ILE A 254 -6.05 -31.83 9.33
CA ILE A 254 -6.07 -30.72 8.37
C ILE A 254 -7.49 -30.21 8.13
N LYS A 255 -7.61 -28.95 7.71
CA LYS A 255 -8.85 -28.35 7.23
C LYS A 255 -8.59 -27.62 5.92
N THR A 256 -9.40 -27.91 4.90
CA THR A 256 -9.41 -27.17 3.64
C THR A 256 -10.28 -25.91 3.76
N ILE A 257 -9.78 -24.77 3.28
CA ILE A 257 -10.43 -23.47 3.29
C ILE A 257 -10.30 -22.85 1.89
N PRO A 258 -11.16 -23.23 0.93
CA PRO A 258 -11.02 -22.84 -0.48
C PRO A 258 -10.97 -21.32 -0.73
N ASP A 259 -11.63 -20.53 0.12
CA ASP A 259 -11.68 -19.06 0.01
C ASP A 259 -10.33 -18.38 0.29
N GLN A 260 -9.33 -19.12 0.80
CA GLN A 260 -7.97 -18.60 1.03
C GLN A 260 -7.08 -18.65 -0.22
N LYS A 261 -7.54 -19.29 -1.30
CA LYS A 261 -6.82 -19.32 -2.58
C LYS A 261 -6.55 -17.91 -3.11
N PHE A 262 -5.39 -17.71 -3.72
CA PHE A 262 -4.96 -16.40 -4.20
C PHE A 262 -4.50 -16.42 -5.68
N GLY A 263 -5.15 -15.60 -6.51
CA GLY A 263 -4.94 -15.58 -7.96
C GLY A 263 -5.87 -16.52 -8.73
N PRO A 264 -5.76 -16.58 -10.07
CA PRO A 264 -4.84 -15.86 -10.95
C PRO A 264 -5.15 -14.36 -11.13
N VAL A 265 -6.30 -13.85 -10.68
CA VAL A 265 -6.48 -12.40 -10.57
C VAL A 265 -6.09 -11.99 -9.15
N MET A 266 -4.94 -11.33 -9.02
CA MET A 266 -4.33 -10.96 -7.73
C MET A 266 -5.03 -9.78 -7.08
N GLY A 267 -5.62 -8.90 -7.88
CA GLY A 267 -6.33 -7.72 -7.42
C GLY A 267 -6.81 -6.87 -8.58
N VAL A 268 -7.70 -5.94 -8.26
CA VAL A 268 -8.27 -4.97 -9.20
C VAL A 268 -8.14 -3.56 -8.62
N LEU A 269 -7.81 -2.61 -9.48
CA LEU A 269 -7.93 -1.17 -9.24
C LEU A 269 -8.85 -0.58 -10.31
N TYR A 270 -9.74 0.35 -9.95
CA TYR A 270 -10.58 1.04 -10.92
C TYR A 270 -10.81 2.52 -10.55
N THR A 271 -11.12 3.35 -11.54
CA THR A 271 -11.70 4.69 -11.34
C THR A 271 -12.83 4.93 -12.35
N ILE A 272 -13.70 5.90 -12.01
CA ILE A 272 -14.76 6.41 -12.88
C ILE A 272 -14.58 7.93 -12.94
N SER A 273 -14.53 8.49 -14.14
CA SER A 273 -14.48 9.95 -14.37
C SER A 273 -15.14 10.26 -15.70
N ASP A 274 -16.03 11.25 -15.71
CA ASP A 274 -16.63 11.79 -16.94
C ASP A 274 -17.21 10.68 -17.86
N ASP A 275 -18.00 9.77 -17.29
CA ASP A 275 -18.61 8.60 -17.95
C ASP A 275 -17.60 7.63 -18.59
N ILE A 276 -16.36 7.61 -18.10
CA ILE A 276 -15.33 6.66 -18.49
C ILE A 276 -14.95 5.84 -17.26
N MET A 277 -15.01 4.52 -17.39
CA MET A 277 -14.47 3.59 -16.39
C MET A 277 -13.16 3.01 -16.90
N LYS A 278 -12.12 3.08 -16.06
CA LYS A 278 -10.84 2.41 -16.30
C LYS A 278 -10.56 1.43 -15.17
N LEU A 279 -10.18 0.22 -15.53
CA LEU A 279 -9.93 -0.88 -14.61
C LEU A 279 -8.64 -1.60 -14.98
N THR A 280 -7.82 -1.90 -13.98
CA THR A 280 -6.61 -2.71 -14.09
C THR A 280 -6.78 -3.99 -13.28
N ALA A 281 -6.68 -5.13 -13.95
CA ALA A 281 -6.61 -6.44 -13.32
C ALA A 281 -5.15 -6.91 -13.28
N GLN A 282 -4.66 -7.25 -12.08
CA GLN A 282 -3.31 -7.76 -11.85
C GLN A 282 -3.31 -9.29 -11.93
N PHE A 283 -2.36 -9.86 -12.68
CA PHE A 283 -2.13 -11.29 -12.82
C PHE A 283 -0.73 -11.70 -12.30
N PRO A 284 -0.50 -12.97 -11.93
CA PRO A 284 0.83 -13.51 -11.67
C PRO A 284 1.67 -13.63 -12.95
N PRO A 285 2.97 -13.98 -12.82
CA PRO A 285 3.75 -14.47 -13.95
C PRO A 285 3.18 -15.78 -14.52
N ILE A 286 2.33 -15.64 -15.55
CA ILE A 286 1.72 -16.73 -16.30
C ILE A 286 2.69 -17.28 -17.37
N SER A 287 2.59 -18.56 -17.68
CA SER A 287 3.44 -19.24 -18.66
C SER A 287 3.15 -18.79 -20.08
N GLN A 288 4.10 -18.88 -21.01
CA GLN A 288 3.84 -18.66 -22.44
C GLN A 288 2.77 -19.60 -23.03
N ALA A 289 2.50 -20.74 -22.37
CA ALA A 289 1.42 -21.66 -22.74
C ALA A 289 0.04 -21.24 -22.21
N ASP A 290 -0.01 -20.31 -21.25
CA ASP A 290 -1.27 -19.82 -20.68
C ASP A 290 -1.95 -18.81 -21.63
N GLN A 291 -3.28 -18.71 -21.58
CA GLN A 291 -4.03 -17.72 -22.35
C GLN A 291 -3.58 -16.30 -22.01
N ARG A 292 -3.49 -15.42 -23.00
CA ARG A 292 -3.12 -14.00 -22.78
C ARG A 292 -4.32 -13.07 -22.76
N GLU A 293 -5.49 -13.56 -23.11
CA GLU A 293 -6.72 -12.78 -23.13
C GLU A 293 -7.54 -12.99 -21.85
N THR A 294 -8.15 -11.91 -21.35
CA THR A 294 -9.08 -11.92 -20.23
C THR A 294 -10.28 -11.02 -20.52
N TYR A 295 -11.40 -11.30 -19.88
CA TYR A 295 -12.67 -10.63 -20.11
C TYR A 295 -13.14 -9.94 -18.83
N LEU A 296 -13.60 -8.71 -18.98
CA LEU A 296 -14.40 -8.03 -17.97
C LEU A 296 -15.86 -8.28 -18.33
N GLU A 297 -16.60 -8.91 -17.43
CA GLU A 297 -18.03 -9.15 -17.56
C GLU A 297 -18.80 -8.36 -16.51
N ILE A 298 -19.96 -7.83 -16.90
CA ILE A 298 -20.91 -7.14 -16.01
C ILE A 298 -22.20 -7.95 -15.94
N MET A 299 -22.89 -7.91 -14.79
CA MET A 299 -24.17 -8.57 -14.62
C MET A 299 -25.32 -7.67 -15.08
N ASP A 300 -26.10 -8.15 -16.04
CA ASP A 300 -27.40 -7.60 -16.37
C ASP A 300 -28.38 -7.96 -15.24
N LYS A 301 -28.86 -6.94 -14.51
CA LYS A 301 -29.75 -7.11 -13.35
C LYS A 301 -31.16 -7.57 -13.73
N GLU A 302 -31.63 -7.27 -14.95
CA GLU A 302 -32.95 -7.68 -15.40
C GLU A 302 -32.97 -9.17 -15.80
N SER A 303 -31.95 -9.60 -16.55
CA SER A 303 -31.86 -10.98 -17.03
C SER A 303 -31.10 -11.94 -16.11
N GLY A 304 -30.33 -11.41 -15.15
CA GLY A 304 -29.46 -12.18 -14.26
C GLY A 304 -28.26 -12.82 -14.98
N LYS A 305 -27.90 -12.34 -16.17
CA LYS A 305 -26.85 -12.91 -17.02
C LYS A 305 -25.60 -12.03 -17.03
N TRP A 306 -24.44 -12.68 -17.11
CA TRP A 306 -23.16 -12.01 -17.32
C TRP A 306 -22.94 -11.72 -18.80
N THR A 307 -22.56 -10.48 -19.12
CA THR A 307 -22.23 -10.04 -20.48
C THR A 307 -20.84 -9.44 -20.52
N VAL A 308 -20.08 -9.71 -21.58
CA VAL A 308 -18.74 -9.14 -21.78
C VAL A 308 -18.85 -7.63 -22.00
N ALA A 309 -18.31 -6.85 -21.06
CA ALA A 309 -18.15 -5.40 -21.18
C ALA A 309 -16.85 -5.04 -21.91
N GLY A 310 -15.78 -5.83 -21.71
CA GLY A 310 -14.50 -5.57 -22.35
C GLY A 310 -13.60 -6.79 -22.42
N THR A 311 -12.59 -6.71 -23.28
CA THR A 311 -11.57 -7.76 -23.47
C THR A 311 -10.21 -7.09 -23.48
N SER A 312 -9.23 -7.68 -22.81
CA SER A 312 -7.86 -7.16 -22.74
C SER A 312 -6.84 -8.28 -22.86
N GLN A 313 -5.71 -7.97 -23.48
CA GLN A 313 -4.51 -8.80 -23.41
C GLN A 313 -3.76 -8.51 -22.09
N ILE A 314 -3.12 -9.53 -21.54
CA ILE A 314 -2.23 -9.43 -20.38
C ILE A 314 -0.87 -8.95 -20.88
N ILE A 315 -0.44 -7.79 -20.39
CA ILE A 315 0.78 -7.09 -20.80
C ILE A 315 1.96 -7.57 -19.97
N GLU A 316 3.06 -7.93 -20.64
CA GLU A 316 4.34 -8.31 -20.03
C GLU A 316 5.44 -7.27 -20.33
N PRO A 317 6.39 -7.03 -19.41
CA PRO A 317 6.46 -7.59 -18.04
C PRO A 317 5.38 -6.98 -17.12
N GLY A 318 5.15 -7.53 -15.94
CA GLY A 318 4.23 -6.96 -14.95
C GLY A 318 2.80 -7.53 -14.95
N PHE A 319 2.41 -8.28 -15.97
CA PHE A 319 1.21 -9.12 -16.00
C PHE A 319 -0.07 -8.38 -15.62
N THR A 320 -0.37 -7.30 -16.35
CA THR A 320 -1.56 -6.45 -16.13
C THR A 320 -2.47 -6.48 -17.35
N ALA A 321 -3.78 -6.50 -17.12
CA ALA A 321 -4.79 -6.31 -18.17
C ALA A 321 -5.59 -5.04 -17.88
N HIS A 322 -5.81 -4.21 -18.89
CA HIS A 322 -6.46 -2.91 -18.73
C HIS A 322 -7.75 -2.84 -19.54
N PHE A 323 -8.80 -2.36 -18.90
CA PHE A 323 -10.08 -2.13 -19.52
C PHE A 323 -10.37 -0.64 -19.49
N ARG A 324 -10.82 -0.10 -20.61
CA ARG A 324 -11.40 1.23 -20.73
C ARG A 324 -12.77 1.08 -21.37
N ILE A 325 -13.82 1.45 -20.64
CA ILE A 325 -15.19 1.44 -21.14
C ILE A 325 -15.67 2.88 -21.26
N ASP A 326 -16.05 3.25 -22.48
CA ASP A 326 -16.39 4.62 -22.87
C ASP A 326 -17.43 4.54 -24.02
N PRO A 327 -18.69 4.94 -23.80
CA PRO A 327 -19.24 5.43 -22.53
C PRO A 327 -19.45 4.33 -21.48
N TRP A 328 -19.40 4.70 -20.21
CA TRP A 328 -19.77 3.91 -19.03
C TRP A 328 -21.02 4.51 -18.37
N ASP A 329 -21.98 3.67 -18.01
CA ASP A 329 -23.15 4.09 -17.23
C ASP A 329 -22.74 4.29 -15.76
N SER A 330 -22.44 5.53 -15.41
CA SER A 330 -22.00 5.96 -14.08
C SER A 330 -23.15 6.17 -13.09
N GLU A 331 -24.42 6.12 -13.53
CA GLU A 331 -25.59 6.39 -12.68
C GLU A 331 -25.97 5.20 -11.79
N VAL A 332 -25.55 3.98 -12.16
CA VAL A 332 -25.88 2.74 -11.44
C VAL A 332 -24.64 1.92 -11.12
N SER A 333 -24.68 1.18 -10.01
CA SER A 333 -23.60 0.25 -9.66
C SER A 333 -23.72 -1.05 -10.45
N HIS A 334 -22.58 -1.59 -10.90
CA HIS A 334 -22.50 -2.81 -11.70
C HIS A 334 -21.72 -3.89 -10.96
N ASP A 335 -22.36 -5.02 -10.70
CA ASP A 335 -21.63 -6.24 -10.31
C ASP A 335 -20.77 -6.65 -11.49
N TYR A 336 -19.47 -6.85 -11.25
CA TYR A 336 -18.52 -7.26 -12.28
C TYR A 336 -17.82 -8.55 -11.91
N ARG A 337 -17.29 -9.22 -12.94
CA ARG A 337 -16.27 -10.24 -12.76
C ARG A 337 -15.19 -10.18 -13.83
N VAL A 338 -13.95 -10.42 -13.43
CA VAL A 338 -12.85 -10.69 -14.35
C VAL A 338 -12.81 -12.19 -14.59
N LYS A 339 -13.02 -12.60 -15.84
CA LYS A 339 -12.97 -13.99 -16.28
C LYS A 339 -11.61 -14.30 -16.89
N TYR A 340 -11.00 -15.39 -16.45
CA TYR A 340 -9.74 -15.91 -17.00
C TYR A 340 -9.73 -17.44 -16.97
N GLN A 341 -8.98 -18.08 -17.87
CA GLN A 341 -8.93 -19.55 -17.93
C GLN A 341 -7.63 -20.09 -17.34
N VAL A 342 -7.76 -21.09 -16.46
CA VAL A 342 -6.62 -21.77 -15.81
C VAL A 342 -6.68 -23.27 -16.03
N ILE A 343 -5.52 -23.91 -16.05
CA ILE A 343 -5.43 -25.37 -16.10
C ILE A 343 -5.67 -25.91 -14.69
N ASN A 344 -6.74 -26.68 -14.52
CA ASN A 344 -7.09 -27.27 -13.23
C ASN A 344 -6.32 -28.58 -12.93
N ASN A 345 -6.62 -29.19 -11.79
CA ASN A 345 -6.00 -30.43 -11.35
C ASN A 345 -6.28 -31.65 -12.26
N LYS A 346 -7.16 -31.55 -13.26
CA LYS A 346 -7.40 -32.58 -14.29
C LYS A 346 -6.61 -32.33 -15.58
N GLY A 347 -5.87 -31.23 -15.68
CA GLY A 347 -5.17 -30.82 -16.90
C GLY A 347 -6.11 -30.20 -17.94
N SER A 348 -7.35 -29.88 -17.57
CA SER A 348 -8.32 -29.20 -18.44
C SER A 348 -8.38 -27.71 -18.12
N LEU A 349 -8.68 -26.89 -19.14
CA LEU A 349 -8.99 -25.48 -18.94
C LEU A 349 -10.31 -25.33 -18.18
N GLU A 350 -10.30 -24.45 -17.18
CA GLU A 350 -11.44 -24.10 -16.34
C GLU A 350 -11.53 -22.58 -16.22
N ASP A 351 -12.76 -22.07 -16.21
CA ASP A 351 -13.02 -20.65 -16.02
C ASP A 351 -12.83 -20.28 -14.54
N PHE A 352 -11.94 -19.32 -14.28
CA PHE A 352 -11.80 -18.62 -13.02
C PHE A 352 -12.52 -17.27 -13.09
N TYR A 353 -13.12 -16.87 -11.98
CA TYR A 353 -13.85 -15.62 -11.86
C TYR A 353 -13.42 -14.85 -10.60
N TYR A 354 -13.04 -13.59 -10.79
CA TYR A 354 -12.80 -12.63 -9.70
C TYR A 354 -13.96 -11.65 -9.64
N TYR A 355 -14.68 -11.60 -8.53
CA TYR A 355 -15.90 -10.80 -8.38
C TYR A 355 -15.66 -9.50 -7.59
N GLY A 356 -16.39 -8.44 -7.96
CA GLY A 356 -16.46 -7.19 -7.21
C GLY A 356 -17.63 -6.32 -7.65
N LEU A 357 -17.65 -5.08 -7.16
CA LEU A 357 -18.64 -4.07 -7.48
C LEU A 357 -17.98 -2.80 -8.03
N ILE A 358 -18.38 -2.36 -9.23
CA ILE A 358 -18.10 -1.01 -9.70
C ILE A 358 -19.26 -0.14 -9.21
N VAL A 359 -19.02 0.74 -8.23
CA VAL A 359 -20.07 1.61 -7.67
C VAL A 359 -20.42 2.73 -8.65
N ASN A 360 -21.65 3.22 -8.59
CA ASN A 360 -22.05 4.43 -9.32
C ASN A 360 -21.25 5.67 -8.87
N ASP A 361 -21.17 6.69 -9.71
CA ASP A 361 -20.67 8.01 -9.31
C ASP A 361 -21.64 8.61 -8.26
N PRO A 362 -21.17 8.94 -7.04
CA PRO A 362 -22.03 9.42 -5.95
C PRO A 362 -22.37 10.92 -6.08
N ILE A 363 -22.80 11.37 -7.26
CA ILE A 363 -23.12 12.79 -7.51
C ILE A 363 -24.16 13.36 -6.54
N GLU A 364 -25.13 12.53 -6.13
CA GLU A 364 -26.24 12.87 -5.24
C GLU A 364 -25.86 12.91 -3.75
N LYS A 365 -24.75 12.30 -3.36
CA LYS A 365 -24.31 12.32 -1.95
C LYS A 365 -23.95 13.75 -1.55
N GLU A 366 -24.49 14.25 -0.44
CA GLU A 366 -24.10 15.58 0.09
C GLU A 366 -22.66 15.60 0.62
N GLU A 367 -22.18 14.45 1.12
CA GLU A 367 -20.83 14.27 1.66
C GLU A 367 -20.10 13.12 0.95
N ILE A 368 -18.87 13.37 0.53
CA ILE A 368 -17.96 12.37 -0.05
C ILE A 368 -16.86 12.05 0.97
N VAL A 369 -16.65 10.77 1.25
CA VAL A 369 -15.64 10.30 2.21
C VAL A 369 -14.43 9.73 1.47
N VAL A 370 -13.24 10.28 1.74
CA VAL A 370 -11.97 9.82 1.18
C VAL A 370 -11.14 9.18 2.27
N ALA A 371 -10.72 7.93 2.08
CA ALA A 371 -9.71 7.28 2.92
C ALA A 371 -8.33 7.38 2.27
N ALA A 372 -7.33 7.82 3.03
CA ALA A 372 -6.01 8.09 2.52
C ALA A 372 -4.91 7.28 3.25
N PHE A 373 -3.93 6.81 2.49
CA PHE A 373 -2.85 5.90 2.93
C PHE A 373 -1.48 6.31 2.39
N THR A 374 -0.44 5.95 3.14
CA THR A 374 0.96 5.97 2.68
C THR A 374 1.79 4.96 3.50
N GLY A 375 2.97 4.57 3.02
CA GLY A 375 3.96 3.83 3.80
C GLY A 375 3.50 2.43 4.24
N ASN A 376 3.30 1.54 3.27
CA ASN A 376 2.83 0.16 3.40
C ASN A 376 3.95 -0.85 3.74
N SER A 377 4.62 -0.68 4.88
CA SER A 377 5.63 -1.66 5.31
C SER A 377 5.01 -2.94 5.84
N ASN A 378 5.35 -4.07 5.24
CA ASN A 378 4.85 -5.39 5.64
C ASN A 378 5.52 -5.96 6.90
N SER A 379 6.66 -5.44 7.33
CA SER A 379 7.39 -5.94 8.50
C SER A 379 8.42 -4.95 9.05
N GLY A 380 8.94 -5.24 10.26
CA GLY A 380 10.26 -4.80 10.68
C GLY A 380 11.37 -5.44 9.83
N HIS A 381 12.63 -5.26 10.21
CA HIS A 381 13.76 -5.85 9.47
C HIS A 381 13.84 -7.37 9.68
N MET A 382 13.59 -8.15 8.62
CA MET A 382 13.82 -9.61 8.59
C MET A 382 15.25 -9.87 8.11
N GLY A 383 16.13 -10.27 9.04
CA GLY A 383 17.59 -10.30 8.86
C GLY A 383 18.20 -11.67 9.18
N ASP A 384 19.35 -11.71 9.86
CA ASP A 384 19.98 -12.96 10.32
C ASP A 384 19.59 -13.24 11.79
N GLY A 385 19.34 -14.51 12.13
CA GLY A 385 19.02 -14.94 13.50
C GLY A 385 17.54 -15.27 13.74
N LEU A 386 17.11 -15.23 15.01
CA LEU A 386 15.70 -15.43 15.37
C LEU A 386 14.87 -14.21 15.01
N PHE A 387 13.71 -14.42 14.41
CA PHE A 387 12.76 -13.37 14.06
C PHE A 387 11.47 -13.49 14.87
N ASP A 388 10.94 -12.38 15.35
CA ASP A 388 9.65 -12.37 16.04
C ASP A 388 8.51 -12.20 15.01
N PHE A 389 8.07 -13.31 14.43
CA PHE A 389 6.98 -13.35 13.45
C PHE A 389 5.67 -12.76 14.01
N LYS A 390 5.42 -12.81 15.32
CA LYS A 390 4.18 -12.31 15.94
C LYS A 390 4.18 -10.80 16.23
N ASN A 391 5.33 -10.17 16.40
CA ASN A 391 5.40 -8.73 16.70
C ASN A 391 6.00 -7.89 15.57
N TYR A 392 6.77 -8.50 14.64
CA TYR A 392 7.53 -7.78 13.62
C TYR A 392 6.99 -7.98 12.20
N LEU A 393 5.90 -8.72 12.01
CA LEU A 393 5.32 -9.01 10.71
C LEU A 393 3.91 -8.39 10.62
N TRP A 394 3.75 -7.27 9.94
CA TRP A 394 2.51 -6.48 10.02
C TRP A 394 1.53 -6.75 8.87
N PHE A 395 2.00 -7.39 7.81
CA PHE A 395 1.14 -7.98 6.78
C PHE A 395 0.13 -8.96 7.42
N PRO A 396 -1.15 -8.96 7.02
CA PRO A 396 -1.77 -8.28 5.88
C PRO A 396 -2.49 -6.96 6.21
N HIS A 397 -2.18 -6.34 7.34
CA HIS A 397 -2.85 -5.12 7.78
C HIS A 397 -4.37 -5.23 7.97
N GLU A 398 -4.86 -6.38 8.43
CA GLU A 398 -6.30 -6.66 8.62
C GLU A 398 -6.96 -5.73 9.65
N ASP A 399 -6.27 -5.47 10.76
CA ASP A 399 -6.67 -4.47 11.76
C ASP A 399 -7.00 -3.12 11.11
N LEU A 400 -6.09 -2.61 10.28
CA LEU A 400 -6.25 -1.31 9.63
C LEU A 400 -7.34 -1.33 8.55
N THR A 401 -7.32 -2.32 7.65
CA THR A 401 -8.26 -2.37 6.52
C THR A 401 -9.70 -2.60 6.97
N SER A 402 -9.92 -3.36 8.05
CA SER A 402 -11.25 -3.55 8.63
C SER A 402 -11.79 -2.26 9.26
N TYR A 403 -10.96 -1.47 9.97
CA TYR A 403 -11.38 -0.19 10.54
C TYR A 403 -11.65 0.87 9.48
N VAL A 404 -10.85 0.91 8.42
CA VAL A 404 -11.11 1.78 7.25
C VAL A 404 -12.47 1.49 6.64
N ALA A 405 -12.84 0.22 6.48
CA ALA A 405 -14.12 -0.17 5.88
C ALA A 405 -15.33 0.38 6.65
N LYS A 406 -15.21 0.54 7.98
CA LYS A 406 -16.27 1.07 8.86
C LYS A 406 -16.55 2.57 8.64
N HIS A 407 -15.61 3.30 8.02
CA HIS A 407 -15.84 4.69 7.61
C HIS A 407 -16.67 4.82 6.32
N HIS A 408 -16.96 3.70 5.63
CA HIS A 408 -17.66 3.66 4.36
C HIS A 408 -17.07 4.63 3.31
N PRO A 409 -15.76 4.54 2.99
CA PRO A 409 -15.14 5.48 2.05
C PRO A 409 -15.71 5.34 0.64
N ASP A 410 -15.89 6.47 -0.02
CA ASP A 410 -16.31 6.58 -1.42
C ASP A 410 -15.12 6.50 -2.39
N LEU A 411 -13.93 6.90 -1.93
CA LEU A 411 -12.68 6.89 -2.70
C LEU A 411 -11.51 6.50 -1.80
N LEU A 412 -10.60 5.67 -2.32
CA LEU A 412 -9.32 5.35 -1.70
C LEU A 412 -8.19 6.15 -2.37
N VAL A 413 -7.29 6.71 -1.58
CA VAL A 413 -6.12 7.44 -2.06
C VAL A 413 -4.86 6.89 -1.42
N TYR A 414 -3.98 6.29 -2.21
CA TYR A 414 -2.68 5.79 -1.80
C TYR A 414 -1.61 6.70 -2.39
N THR A 415 -0.96 7.50 -1.54
CA THR A 415 -0.08 8.59 -2.00
C THR A 415 1.35 8.13 -2.30
N GLY A 416 1.71 6.88 -2.04
CA GLY A 416 3.09 6.42 -2.19
C GLY A 416 3.55 5.42 -1.14
N ASP A 417 4.72 4.84 -1.38
CA ASP A 417 5.33 3.78 -0.59
C ASP A 417 4.37 2.59 -0.46
N ASN A 418 3.74 2.23 -1.57
CA ASN A 418 2.84 1.08 -1.61
C ASN A 418 3.62 -0.24 -1.46
N VAL A 419 4.90 -0.20 -1.82
CA VAL A 419 5.91 -1.24 -1.62
C VAL A 419 7.17 -0.64 -1.01
N TYR A 420 7.76 -1.32 -0.01
CA TYR A 420 9.13 -1.06 0.46
C TYR A 420 10.10 -2.11 -0.11
N GLU A 421 11.12 -1.66 -0.85
CA GLU A 421 12.13 -2.50 -1.50
C GLU A 421 12.85 -3.44 -0.54
N GLY A 422 13.02 -3.01 0.72
CA GLY A 422 13.70 -3.77 1.77
C GLY A 422 12.79 -4.58 2.70
N ARG A 423 11.48 -4.69 2.42
CA ARG A 423 10.52 -5.41 3.29
C ARG A 423 9.55 -6.30 2.49
N PRO A 424 9.17 -7.48 3.03
CA PRO A 424 9.75 -8.11 4.21
C PRO A 424 11.18 -8.60 3.99
N THR A 425 11.58 -8.83 2.74
CA THR A 425 12.92 -9.31 2.36
C THR A 425 13.74 -8.22 1.68
N PRO A 426 15.09 -8.30 1.72
CA PRO A 426 15.97 -7.43 0.93
C PRO A 426 15.63 -7.45 -0.57
N PRO A 427 15.91 -6.35 -1.31
CA PRO A 427 15.67 -6.29 -2.74
C PRO A 427 16.62 -7.21 -3.50
N ASP A 428 16.12 -7.80 -4.60
CA ASP A 428 16.89 -8.71 -5.44
C ASP A 428 17.35 -8.07 -6.75
N PHE A 429 18.63 -7.69 -6.81
CA PHE A 429 19.27 -7.11 -7.99
C PHE A 429 20.13 -8.11 -8.77
N SER A 430 20.01 -9.41 -8.50
CA SER A 430 20.89 -10.43 -9.11
C SER A 430 20.73 -10.56 -10.63
N SER A 431 19.55 -10.22 -11.16
CA SER A 431 19.28 -10.10 -12.59
C SER A 431 18.04 -9.21 -12.83
N PRO A 432 17.85 -8.64 -14.03
CA PRO A 432 16.64 -7.87 -14.34
C PRO A 432 15.35 -8.67 -14.10
N GLN A 433 15.35 -9.96 -14.42
CA GLN A 433 14.18 -10.83 -14.19
C GLN A 433 13.89 -11.02 -12.70
N ASN A 434 14.92 -11.24 -11.88
CA ASN A 434 14.73 -11.36 -10.43
C ASN A 434 14.27 -10.05 -9.81
N THR A 435 14.74 -8.90 -10.30
CA THR A 435 14.23 -7.60 -9.85
C THR A 435 12.76 -7.39 -10.24
N HIS A 436 12.34 -7.82 -11.43
CA HIS A 436 10.92 -7.78 -11.83
C HIS A 436 10.05 -8.63 -10.89
N LEU A 437 10.47 -9.88 -10.65
CA LEU A 437 9.73 -10.82 -9.81
C LEU A 437 9.74 -10.41 -8.33
N ASP A 438 10.83 -9.81 -7.85
CA ASP A 438 10.94 -9.27 -6.50
C ASP A 438 9.98 -8.09 -6.26
N TYR A 439 9.85 -7.18 -7.24
CA TYR A 439 8.82 -6.15 -7.20
C TYR A 439 7.42 -6.76 -7.19
N LEU A 440 7.14 -7.70 -8.10
CA LEU A 440 5.82 -8.33 -8.19
C LEU A 440 5.46 -9.09 -6.92
N TYR A 441 6.40 -9.79 -6.28
CA TYR A 441 6.19 -10.45 -5.00
C TYR A 441 5.67 -9.48 -3.94
N LYS A 442 6.29 -8.30 -3.83
CA LYS A 442 5.88 -7.27 -2.86
C LYS A 442 4.59 -6.55 -3.28
N TRP A 443 4.39 -6.29 -4.57
CA TRP A 443 3.15 -5.72 -5.10
C TRP A 443 1.96 -6.66 -4.88
N TYR A 444 2.15 -7.98 -4.99
CA TYR A 444 1.09 -8.94 -4.70
C TYR A 444 0.71 -8.97 -3.22
N MET A 445 1.62 -8.64 -2.30
CA MET A 445 1.25 -8.42 -0.90
C MET A 445 0.33 -7.20 -0.77
N PHE A 446 0.58 -6.10 -1.49
CA PHE A 446 -0.35 -4.97 -1.53
C PHE A 446 -1.73 -5.42 -2.05
N CYS A 447 -1.79 -6.14 -3.18
CA CYS A 447 -3.05 -6.65 -3.72
C CYS A 447 -3.78 -7.55 -2.72
N TRP A 448 -3.05 -8.45 -2.05
CA TRP A 448 -3.64 -9.40 -1.10
C TRP A 448 -4.15 -8.72 0.18
N ALA A 449 -3.46 -7.69 0.66
CA ALA A 449 -3.85 -6.91 1.82
C ALA A 449 -5.09 -6.04 1.55
N HIS A 450 -5.14 -5.36 0.40
CA HIS A 450 -6.11 -4.29 0.14
C HIS A 450 -7.29 -4.68 -0.77
N SER A 451 -7.26 -5.85 -1.41
CA SER A 451 -8.31 -6.26 -2.38
C SER A 451 -9.74 -6.28 -1.81
N ALA A 452 -9.90 -6.47 -0.49
CA ALA A 452 -11.22 -6.38 0.15
C ALA A 452 -11.86 -4.99 -0.01
N LEU A 453 -11.04 -3.93 -0.10
CA LEU A 453 -11.46 -2.56 -0.36
C LEU A 453 -11.46 -2.26 -1.86
N THR A 454 -10.34 -2.47 -2.56
CA THR A 454 -10.14 -1.96 -3.93
C THR A 454 -11.01 -2.65 -4.97
N LYS A 455 -11.52 -3.85 -4.70
CA LYS A 455 -12.46 -4.54 -5.61
C LYS A 455 -13.85 -3.89 -5.64
N ASN A 456 -14.16 -3.02 -4.67
CA ASN A 456 -15.48 -2.43 -4.46
C ASN A 456 -15.47 -0.90 -4.37
N ILE A 457 -14.31 -0.26 -4.21
CA ILE A 457 -14.18 1.19 -4.02
C ILE A 457 -13.15 1.72 -5.02
N PRO A 458 -13.43 2.80 -5.77
CA PRO A 458 -12.46 3.36 -6.69
C PRO A 458 -11.19 3.79 -5.94
N ALA A 459 -10.04 3.63 -6.58
CA ALA A 459 -8.75 3.82 -5.94
C ALA A 459 -7.79 4.64 -6.82
N VAL A 460 -7.29 5.74 -6.26
CA VAL A 460 -6.11 6.45 -6.77
C VAL A 460 -4.88 5.88 -6.10
N VAL A 461 -4.01 5.22 -6.85
CA VAL A 461 -2.73 4.68 -6.36
C VAL A 461 -1.61 5.30 -7.17
N ILE A 462 -0.65 5.94 -6.50
CA ILE A 462 0.51 6.56 -7.15
C ILE A 462 1.83 6.09 -6.50
N PRO A 463 2.90 5.90 -7.29
CA PRO A 463 4.21 5.52 -6.77
C PRO A 463 4.97 6.70 -6.16
N ASP A 464 5.80 6.37 -5.16
CA ASP A 464 6.82 7.23 -4.56
C ASP A 464 8.24 6.60 -4.72
N ASP A 465 9.23 6.99 -3.92
CA ASP A 465 10.62 6.50 -4.03
C ASP A 465 10.78 5.01 -3.75
N HIS A 466 10.23 4.50 -2.65
CA HIS A 466 10.41 3.10 -2.27
C HIS A 466 9.78 2.14 -3.29
N ASP A 467 8.70 2.55 -3.95
CA ASP A 467 8.06 1.80 -5.03
C ASP A 467 9.01 1.52 -6.20
N VAL A 468 9.90 2.46 -6.50
CA VAL A 468 10.92 2.36 -7.58
C VAL A 468 12.32 2.04 -7.03
N TYR A 469 12.38 1.53 -5.81
CA TYR A 469 13.57 1.02 -5.12
C TYR A 469 14.63 2.11 -4.92
N HIS A 470 14.18 3.33 -4.64
CA HIS A 470 14.97 4.43 -4.14
C HIS A 470 14.78 4.55 -2.62
N GLY A 471 15.82 5.01 -1.92
CA GLY A 471 15.62 5.49 -0.55
C GLY A 471 15.01 6.89 -0.56
N ASN A 472 15.53 7.74 -1.46
CA ASN A 472 14.95 9.03 -1.83
C ASN A 472 15.00 9.15 -3.37
N ILE A 473 13.94 9.70 -3.99
CA ILE A 473 13.93 9.96 -5.43
C ILE A 473 13.80 11.44 -5.78
N TRP A 474 14.73 11.88 -6.64
CA TRP A 474 14.61 13.11 -7.41
C TRP A 474 14.63 12.75 -8.89
N GLY A 475 13.45 12.57 -9.52
CA GLY A 475 13.33 11.93 -10.83
C GLY A 475 13.98 12.69 -12.00
N ASP A 476 14.29 13.98 -11.82
CA ASP A 476 14.95 14.86 -12.82
C ASP A 476 14.32 14.76 -14.23
N GLY A 477 12.99 14.61 -14.27
CA GLY A 477 12.23 14.42 -15.50
C GLY A 477 12.59 13.12 -16.22
N GLY A 478 12.70 12.01 -15.48
CA GLY A 478 12.96 10.67 -16.02
C GLY A 478 14.42 10.42 -16.42
N ALA A 479 15.37 11.19 -15.89
CA ALA A 479 16.77 11.00 -16.24
C ALA A 479 17.31 9.65 -15.71
N LYS A 480 18.42 9.19 -16.29
CA LYS A 480 19.14 8.03 -15.76
C LYS A 480 20.05 8.48 -14.63
N ALA A 481 19.99 7.80 -13.47
CA ALA A 481 20.92 8.06 -12.40
C ALA A 481 22.36 7.81 -12.85
N LYS A 482 23.27 8.73 -12.50
CA LYS A 482 24.68 8.61 -12.86
C LYS A 482 25.28 7.34 -12.23
N PRO A 483 26.18 6.64 -12.93
CA PRO A 483 26.85 5.48 -12.35
C PRO A 483 27.72 5.87 -11.15
N TRP A 484 28.10 4.84 -10.40
CA TRP A 484 29.07 4.94 -9.32
C TRP A 484 30.45 5.40 -9.86
N PRO A 485 31.15 6.32 -9.19
CA PRO A 485 32.52 6.70 -9.54
C PRO A 485 33.48 5.56 -9.16
N ALA A 486 34.73 5.61 -9.63
CA ALA A 486 35.70 4.60 -9.23
C ALA A 486 36.02 4.70 -7.72
N PRO A 487 36.43 3.60 -7.06
CA PRO A 487 36.85 3.65 -5.66
C PRO A 487 37.91 4.73 -5.42
N GLY A 488 37.66 5.61 -4.45
CA GLY A 488 38.54 6.75 -4.12
C GLY A 488 38.25 8.04 -4.89
N GLU A 489 37.33 8.04 -5.87
CA GLU A 489 36.94 9.23 -6.64
C GLU A 489 35.67 9.92 -6.13
N PHE A 490 35.07 9.43 -5.04
CA PHE A 490 33.94 10.10 -4.41
C PHE A 490 34.35 11.50 -3.91
N PRO A 491 33.50 12.53 -4.09
CA PRO A 491 33.74 13.81 -3.47
C PRO A 491 33.88 13.66 -1.94
N ASP A 492 34.75 14.46 -1.32
CA ASP A 492 35.10 14.31 0.10
C ASP A 492 33.91 14.28 1.06
N HIS A 493 32.82 14.98 0.73
CA HIS A 493 31.61 15.04 1.56
C HIS A 493 30.75 13.75 1.51
N TYR A 494 31.02 12.84 0.57
CA TYR A 494 30.41 11.51 0.51
C TYR A 494 31.19 10.44 1.27
N LYS A 495 32.36 10.75 1.86
CA LYS A 495 33.11 9.76 2.65
C LYS A 495 32.28 9.29 3.84
N GLY A 496 31.97 7.98 3.89
CA GLY A 496 31.08 7.36 4.87
C GLY A 496 29.58 7.45 4.53
N PHE A 497 29.23 7.99 3.37
CA PHE A 497 27.88 8.12 2.84
C PHE A 497 27.78 7.68 1.37
N GLU A 498 28.73 6.87 0.89
CA GLU A 498 28.85 6.47 -0.51
C GLU A 498 27.55 5.81 -1.01
N GLY A 499 26.85 5.08 -0.13
CA GLY A 499 25.53 4.49 -0.35
C GLY A 499 24.49 5.42 -0.99
N HIS A 500 24.54 6.72 -0.69
CA HIS A 500 23.58 7.71 -1.16
C HIS A 500 23.96 8.35 -2.51
N TRP A 501 25.19 8.12 -2.99
CA TRP A 501 25.72 8.81 -4.17
C TRP A 501 24.77 8.72 -5.37
N GLN A 502 24.40 7.49 -5.75
CA GLN A 502 23.67 7.26 -7.00
C GLN A 502 22.29 7.93 -7.00
N GLN A 503 21.54 7.84 -5.89
CA GLN A 503 20.23 8.49 -5.78
C GLN A 503 20.34 10.01 -5.76
N ASP A 504 21.35 10.55 -5.08
CA ASP A 504 21.54 12.00 -4.95
C ASP A 504 21.86 12.68 -6.29
N GLN A 505 22.35 11.93 -7.29
CA GLN A 505 22.62 12.47 -8.63
C GLN A 505 21.34 12.76 -9.45
N GLY A 506 20.17 12.37 -8.94
CA GLY A 506 18.90 12.47 -9.65
C GLY A 506 18.71 11.42 -10.72
N GLY A 507 17.47 11.23 -11.15
CA GLY A 507 17.08 10.19 -12.09
C GLY A 507 16.87 8.81 -11.44
N TYR A 508 16.50 7.84 -12.27
CA TYR A 508 16.16 6.48 -11.85
C TYR A 508 17.40 5.57 -11.86
N LYS A 509 17.54 4.75 -10.81
CA LYS A 509 18.53 3.67 -10.71
C LYS A 509 18.15 2.45 -11.55
N LEU A 510 16.85 2.19 -11.65
CA LEU A 510 16.29 1.08 -12.40
C LEU A 510 16.23 1.38 -13.91
N SER A 511 16.03 0.34 -14.73
CA SER A 511 15.83 0.52 -16.17
C SER A 511 14.47 1.15 -16.45
N PRO A 512 14.31 1.90 -17.56
CA PRO A 512 13.03 2.53 -17.88
C PRO A 512 11.91 1.50 -18.12
N GLU A 513 12.23 0.29 -18.58
CA GLU A 513 11.26 -0.80 -18.73
C GLU A 513 10.66 -1.20 -17.39
N LEU A 514 11.49 -1.34 -16.35
CA LEU A 514 11.06 -1.66 -15.00
C LEU A 514 10.31 -0.49 -14.34
N VAL A 515 10.78 0.74 -14.52
CA VAL A 515 10.05 1.94 -14.04
C VAL A 515 8.66 2.02 -14.66
N ASN A 516 8.55 1.80 -15.98
CA ASN A 516 7.25 1.77 -16.68
C ASN A 516 6.38 0.59 -16.26
N MET A 517 6.97 -0.54 -15.86
CA MET A 517 6.22 -1.66 -15.30
C MET A 517 5.61 -1.28 -13.95
N ILE A 518 6.41 -0.69 -13.05
CA ILE A 518 6.00 -0.25 -11.71
C ILE A 518 4.94 0.86 -11.80
N GLU A 519 5.13 1.82 -12.71
CA GLU A 519 4.13 2.86 -12.95
C GLU A 519 2.81 2.24 -13.42
N ARG A 520 2.86 1.38 -14.44
CA ARG A 520 1.66 0.74 -15.01
C ARG A 520 0.88 -0.09 -13.98
N THR A 521 1.56 -0.87 -13.15
CA THR A 521 0.89 -1.70 -12.13
C THR A 521 0.11 -0.87 -11.13
N GLN A 522 0.55 0.36 -10.87
CA GLN A 522 -0.07 1.24 -9.87
C GLN A 522 -1.05 2.25 -10.45
N THR A 523 -0.85 2.76 -11.68
CA THR A 523 -1.56 3.97 -12.16
C THR A 523 -2.43 3.77 -13.40
N SER A 524 -2.43 2.58 -14.01
CA SER A 524 -3.12 2.37 -15.30
C SER A 524 -4.65 2.50 -15.24
N ASN A 525 -5.23 2.38 -14.05
CA ASN A 525 -6.66 2.59 -13.81
C ASN A 525 -7.04 4.07 -13.66
N LEU A 526 -6.08 4.99 -13.56
CA LEU A 526 -6.34 6.43 -13.49
C LEU A 526 -6.88 6.96 -14.84
N PRO A 527 -7.56 8.12 -14.83
CA PRO A 527 -7.91 8.85 -16.05
C PRO A 527 -6.70 9.07 -16.96
N ASP A 528 -6.96 9.38 -18.22
CA ASP A 528 -5.87 9.62 -19.17
C ASP A 528 -5.02 10.82 -18.73
N PRO A 529 -3.69 10.76 -18.90
CA PRO A 529 -2.82 11.86 -18.50
C PRO A 529 -3.18 13.14 -19.26
N TYR A 530 -3.14 14.28 -18.58
CA TYR A 530 -3.46 15.57 -19.18
C TYR A 530 -2.59 15.87 -20.41
N ASP A 531 -1.30 15.54 -20.32
CA ASP A 531 -0.39 15.51 -21.46
C ASP A 531 0.41 14.20 -21.38
N PRO A 532 0.12 13.21 -22.25
CA PRO A 532 0.68 11.86 -22.18
C PRO A 532 2.11 11.75 -22.73
N THR A 533 2.76 12.86 -23.10
CA THR A 533 4.13 12.84 -23.63
C THR A 533 5.09 12.23 -22.60
N PRO A 534 5.82 11.15 -22.93
CA PRO A 534 6.79 10.57 -22.02
C PRO A 534 7.88 11.57 -21.60
N VAL A 535 8.47 11.36 -20.43
CA VAL A 535 9.66 12.09 -19.99
C VAL A 535 10.94 11.45 -20.58
N LYS A 536 12.13 11.82 -20.08
CA LYS A 536 13.39 11.21 -20.53
C LYS A 536 13.33 9.68 -20.36
N GLN A 537 14.15 8.97 -21.15
CA GLN A 537 14.17 7.50 -21.21
C GLN A 537 12.85 6.84 -21.63
N ASN A 538 11.91 7.60 -22.21
CA ASN A 538 10.57 7.09 -22.58
C ASN A 538 9.81 6.52 -21.38
N ILE A 539 10.00 7.14 -20.21
CA ILE A 539 9.21 6.83 -19.01
C ILE A 539 7.86 7.56 -19.11
N GLY A 540 6.79 6.85 -18.80
CA GLY A 540 5.41 7.35 -18.87
C GLY A 540 5.09 8.46 -17.86
N VAL A 541 3.88 8.97 -17.97
CA VAL A 541 3.27 9.97 -17.08
C VAL A 541 1.81 9.59 -16.83
N TYR A 542 1.29 9.92 -15.66
CA TYR A 542 -0.04 9.64 -15.16
C TYR A 542 -0.75 10.86 -14.53
N TYR A 543 -0.11 12.04 -14.43
CA TYR A 543 -0.76 13.23 -13.87
C TYR A 543 -2.01 13.60 -14.67
N CYS A 544 -3.15 13.67 -13.97
CA CYS A 544 -4.48 13.78 -14.56
C CYS A 544 -5.46 14.44 -13.58
N ASN A 545 -6.64 14.78 -14.08
CA ASN A 545 -7.80 15.10 -13.24
C ASN A 545 -8.75 13.89 -13.17
N LEU A 546 -9.28 13.62 -11.98
CA LEU A 546 -10.38 12.69 -11.72
C LEU A 546 -11.56 13.50 -11.21
N ASN A 547 -12.71 13.44 -11.90
CA ASN A 547 -13.96 14.01 -11.43
C ASN A 547 -14.84 12.88 -10.88
N TYR A 548 -15.13 12.92 -9.58
CA TYR A 548 -15.91 11.87 -8.92
C TYR A 548 -16.70 12.47 -7.75
N GLY A 549 -18.00 12.18 -7.68
CA GLY A 549 -18.90 12.71 -6.66
C GLY A 549 -19.07 14.22 -6.70
N ARG A 550 -18.84 14.86 -7.87
CA ARG A 550 -18.71 16.33 -8.05
C ARG A 550 -17.50 16.95 -7.33
N ILE A 551 -16.48 16.16 -7.00
CA ILE A 551 -15.18 16.64 -6.52
C ILE A 551 -14.15 16.40 -7.61
N SER A 552 -13.33 17.41 -7.90
CA SER A 552 -12.24 17.27 -8.86
C SER A 552 -10.91 17.06 -8.13
N PHE A 553 -10.25 15.95 -8.42
CA PHE A 553 -8.96 15.57 -7.85
C PHE A 553 -7.86 15.76 -8.90
N ALA A 554 -6.88 16.63 -8.63
CA ALA A 554 -5.65 16.69 -9.41
C ALA A 554 -4.65 15.67 -8.86
N VAL A 555 -4.33 14.63 -9.65
CA VAL A 555 -3.31 13.64 -9.30
C VAL A 555 -1.96 14.11 -9.85
N LEU A 556 -0.96 14.25 -8.97
CA LEU A 556 0.35 14.83 -9.30
C LEU A 556 1.48 13.79 -9.28
N GLU A 557 2.58 14.20 -9.90
CA GLU A 557 3.85 13.45 -9.97
C GLU A 557 4.99 14.31 -9.44
N ASP A 558 4.97 14.60 -8.14
CA ASP A 558 5.93 15.55 -7.58
C ASP A 558 7.37 14.99 -7.63
N ARG A 559 7.55 13.68 -7.47
CA ARG A 559 8.83 12.97 -7.51
C ARG A 559 9.48 12.93 -8.88
N LYS A 560 8.70 12.62 -9.92
CA LYS A 560 9.23 12.35 -11.28
C LYS A 560 9.92 13.56 -11.89
N PHE A 561 9.40 14.75 -11.63
CA PHE A 561 9.89 15.99 -12.22
C PHE A 561 10.88 16.74 -11.33
N LYS A 562 10.99 16.36 -10.04
CA LYS A 562 11.81 17.05 -9.06
C LYS A 562 13.29 17.01 -9.44
N SER A 563 13.94 18.18 -9.41
CA SER A 563 15.39 18.28 -9.58
C SER A 563 16.12 17.65 -8.40
N ALA A 564 17.35 17.18 -8.62
CA ALA A 564 18.17 16.66 -7.53
C ALA A 564 18.94 17.77 -6.82
N PRO A 565 18.86 17.91 -5.48
CA PRO A 565 19.50 18.99 -4.75
C PRO A 565 21.03 18.93 -4.81
N SER A 566 21.65 17.74 -4.83
CA SER A 566 23.11 17.64 -4.95
C SER A 566 23.65 18.21 -6.27
N VAL A 567 22.87 18.07 -7.34
CA VAL A 567 23.20 18.57 -8.69
C VAL A 567 22.83 20.05 -8.83
N ALA A 568 21.66 20.43 -8.32
CA ALA A 568 21.18 21.81 -8.36
C ALA A 568 21.97 22.75 -7.42
N LEU A 569 22.67 22.20 -6.41
CA LEU A 569 23.38 22.96 -5.38
C LEU A 569 24.81 22.41 -5.15
N PRO A 570 25.70 22.39 -6.16
CA PRO A 570 26.99 21.70 -6.08
C PRO A 570 27.91 22.21 -4.95
N GLY A 571 27.78 23.49 -4.55
CA GLY A 571 28.54 24.08 -3.46
C GLY A 571 27.98 23.82 -2.06
N LYS A 572 26.86 23.10 -1.91
CA LYS A 572 26.16 22.90 -0.63
C LYS A 572 26.43 21.56 0.04
N LYS A 573 27.25 20.70 -0.59
CA LYS A 573 27.65 19.40 -0.02
C LYS A 573 26.44 18.58 0.45
N VAL A 574 25.46 18.42 -0.44
CA VAL A 574 24.21 17.73 -0.14
C VAL A 574 24.44 16.23 -0.17
N VAL A 575 23.98 15.53 0.86
CA VAL A 575 23.96 14.07 0.98
C VAL A 575 22.58 13.66 1.49
N ASN A 576 21.92 12.71 0.83
CA ASN A 576 20.58 12.22 1.22
C ASN A 576 19.54 13.34 1.39
N GLY A 577 19.60 14.40 0.57
CA GLY A 577 18.71 15.56 0.71
C GLY A 577 19.11 16.58 1.80
N PHE A 578 20.19 16.36 2.56
CA PHE A 578 20.66 17.29 3.61
C PHE A 578 22.01 17.92 3.26
N SER A 579 22.15 19.23 3.47
CA SER A 579 23.45 19.91 3.39
C SER A 579 24.31 19.59 4.60
N LEU A 580 25.54 19.10 4.37
CA LEU A 580 26.53 18.87 5.44
C LEU A 580 27.25 20.14 5.93
N ILE A 581 26.92 21.31 5.37
CA ILE A 581 27.41 22.60 5.87
C ILE A 581 26.70 22.95 7.19
N GLU A 582 27.46 22.99 8.27
CA GLU A 582 26.97 23.34 9.60
C GLU A 582 26.38 24.76 9.64
N GLY A 583 25.24 24.93 10.34
CA GLY A 583 24.60 26.23 10.53
C GLY A 583 24.01 26.88 9.28
N ILE A 584 24.00 26.21 8.12
CA ILE A 584 23.45 26.80 6.89
C ILE A 584 21.99 27.20 7.05
N ASP A 585 21.64 28.45 6.72
CA ASP A 585 20.24 28.87 6.63
C ASP A 585 19.53 28.12 5.49
N GLY A 586 18.37 27.52 5.78
CA GLY A 586 17.56 26.80 4.80
C GLY A 586 17.15 27.64 3.61
N ARG A 587 16.97 28.96 3.79
CA ARG A 587 16.69 29.89 2.68
C ARG A 587 17.83 29.98 1.66
N ARG A 588 19.05 29.62 2.06
CA ARG A 588 20.23 29.56 1.17
C ARG A 588 20.35 28.24 0.40
N LEU A 589 19.38 27.34 0.57
CA LEU A 589 19.26 26.09 -0.17
C LEU A 589 18.28 26.22 -1.35
N ASP A 590 17.59 27.35 -1.52
CA ASP A 590 16.74 27.52 -2.70
C ASP A 590 17.57 27.64 -3.99
N ASN A 591 17.00 27.15 -5.08
CA ASN A 591 17.49 27.39 -6.44
C ASN A 591 16.28 27.69 -7.34
N PRO A 592 16.13 28.94 -7.82
CA PRO A 592 14.99 29.34 -8.66
C PRO A 592 14.83 28.55 -9.97
N GLU A 593 15.91 27.97 -10.48
CA GLU A 593 15.94 27.14 -11.69
C GLU A 593 15.63 25.66 -11.43
N ALA A 594 15.69 25.22 -10.16
CA ALA A 594 15.33 23.86 -9.79
C ALA A 594 13.80 23.67 -9.90
N LYS A 595 13.41 22.48 -10.36
CA LYS A 595 12.02 22.12 -10.61
C LYS A 595 11.49 21.29 -9.45
N LEU A 596 10.23 21.58 -9.08
CA LEU A 596 9.40 20.68 -8.29
C LEU A 596 8.52 19.87 -9.24
N LEU A 597 7.40 20.45 -9.72
CA LEU A 597 6.45 19.77 -10.62
C LEU A 597 6.83 19.87 -12.13
N GLY A 598 7.66 20.84 -12.49
CA GLY A 598 7.97 21.18 -13.89
C GLY A 598 6.82 21.89 -14.61
N ASP A 599 7.11 22.43 -15.80
CA ASP A 599 6.20 23.36 -16.50
C ASP A 599 4.91 22.70 -16.99
N ARG A 600 4.94 21.39 -17.31
CA ARG A 600 3.79 20.65 -17.82
C ARG A 600 2.71 20.48 -16.74
N GLN A 601 3.10 20.06 -15.54
CA GLN A 601 2.18 19.95 -14.41
C GLN A 601 1.70 21.32 -13.91
N LEU A 602 2.55 22.37 -13.99
CA LEU A 602 2.11 23.73 -13.64
C LEU A 602 1.03 24.26 -14.61
N ARG A 603 1.12 23.95 -15.91
CA ARG A 603 0.07 24.26 -16.88
C ARG A 603 -1.21 23.46 -16.61
N PHE A 604 -1.07 22.15 -16.39
CA PHE A 604 -2.18 21.30 -15.97
C PHE A 604 -2.92 21.88 -14.76
N LEU A 605 -2.18 22.25 -13.70
CA LEU A 605 -2.77 22.83 -12.50
C LEU A 605 -3.44 24.18 -12.75
N ASP A 606 -2.93 25.01 -13.66
CA ASP A 606 -3.53 26.31 -13.98
C ASP A 606 -4.88 26.12 -14.67
N ASP A 607 -4.92 25.26 -15.69
CA ASP A 607 -6.15 24.87 -16.40
C ASP A 607 -7.16 24.19 -15.44
N TRP A 608 -6.69 23.21 -14.66
CA TRP A 608 -7.51 22.48 -13.70
C TRP A 608 -8.07 23.40 -12.61
N SER A 609 -7.31 24.37 -12.11
CA SER A 609 -7.78 25.32 -11.08
C SER A 609 -8.91 26.22 -11.60
N ALA A 610 -8.93 26.48 -12.91
CA ALA A 610 -9.91 27.31 -13.60
C ALA A 610 -11.16 26.54 -14.04
N ASP A 611 -11.06 25.23 -14.27
CA ASP A 611 -12.17 24.39 -14.74
C ASP A 611 -13.03 23.86 -13.58
N TRP A 612 -14.31 24.25 -13.55
CA TRP A 612 -15.27 23.88 -12.51
C TRP A 612 -16.55 23.25 -13.08
N ARG A 613 -16.50 22.76 -14.32
CA ARG A 613 -17.61 22.00 -14.93
C ARG A 613 -17.95 20.80 -14.06
N ASN A 614 -19.22 20.70 -13.64
CA ASN A 614 -19.73 19.60 -12.80
C ASN A 614 -19.01 19.41 -11.45
N VAL A 615 -18.36 20.46 -10.92
CA VAL A 615 -17.52 20.38 -9.73
C VAL A 615 -17.96 21.36 -8.65
N ASP A 616 -17.95 20.91 -7.39
CA ASP A 616 -18.29 21.69 -6.20
C ASP A 616 -17.08 21.97 -5.30
N MET A 617 -16.07 21.09 -5.30
CA MET A 617 -14.85 21.21 -4.49
C MET A 617 -13.63 20.64 -5.24
N LYS A 618 -12.42 21.08 -4.87
CA LYS A 618 -11.16 20.65 -5.49
C LYS A 618 -10.16 20.10 -4.48
N VAL A 619 -9.44 19.06 -4.88
CA VAL A 619 -8.40 18.41 -4.08
C VAL A 619 -7.17 18.15 -4.95
N ALA A 620 -5.97 18.40 -4.44
CA ALA A 620 -4.72 17.96 -5.07
C ALA A 620 -4.12 16.80 -4.29
N ILE A 621 -3.70 15.76 -4.99
CA ILE A 621 -3.09 14.54 -4.46
C ILE A 621 -1.63 14.52 -4.93
N SER A 622 -0.69 14.41 -3.99
CA SER A 622 0.74 14.35 -4.27
C SER A 622 1.44 13.31 -3.37
N GLN A 623 2.68 12.95 -3.69
CA GLN A 623 3.43 11.99 -2.89
C GLN A 623 3.77 12.55 -1.51
N THR A 624 4.15 13.84 -1.44
CA THR A 624 4.47 14.51 -0.16
C THR A 624 3.86 15.91 -0.08
N ILE A 625 3.68 16.41 1.14
CA ILE A 625 3.15 17.76 1.40
C ILE A 625 4.18 18.85 1.05
N PHE A 626 3.69 20.04 0.69
CA PHE A 626 4.51 21.15 0.17
C PHE A 626 5.20 21.95 1.30
N ALA A 627 5.87 21.24 2.21
CA ALA A 627 6.61 21.75 3.36
C ALA A 627 7.57 20.68 3.87
N ASN A 628 8.56 21.05 4.69
CA ASN A 628 9.29 20.07 5.50
C ASN A 628 8.83 20.10 6.96
N LEU A 629 7.94 19.18 7.36
CA LEU A 629 7.46 19.10 8.74
C LEU A 629 8.18 17.99 9.50
N SER A 630 9.46 18.21 9.78
CA SER A 630 10.23 17.29 10.62
C SER A 630 11.26 18.02 11.47
N SER A 631 11.61 17.40 12.58
CA SER A 631 12.63 17.80 13.55
C SER A 631 13.42 16.57 13.98
N PHE A 632 14.71 16.76 14.22
CA PHE A 632 15.63 15.69 14.62
C PHE A 632 16.56 16.17 15.72
N PRO A 633 17.18 15.26 16.50
CA PRO A 633 18.24 15.62 17.42
C PRO A 633 19.33 16.46 16.73
N ASP A 634 19.85 17.46 17.42
CA ASP A 634 20.85 18.40 16.89
C ASP A 634 22.16 17.71 16.46
N THR A 635 22.40 16.50 16.99
CA THR A 635 23.52 15.63 16.65
C THR A 635 23.41 14.98 15.26
N PHE A 636 22.21 14.94 14.67
CA PHE A 636 21.98 14.32 13.36
C PHE A 636 22.47 15.23 12.24
N LYS A 637 23.35 14.71 11.38
CA LYS A 637 23.77 15.40 10.15
C LYS A 637 22.80 15.17 8.99
N ILE A 638 22.28 13.94 8.93
CA ILE A 638 21.26 13.43 8.02
C ILE A 638 20.29 12.59 8.88
N ASP A 639 19.21 12.12 8.29
CA ASP A 639 18.12 11.41 8.97
C ASP A 639 18.33 9.90 9.20
N ASN A 640 19.49 9.32 8.84
CA ASN A 640 19.80 7.89 9.02
C ASN A 640 19.64 7.36 10.47
N GLY A 641 19.59 8.24 11.48
CA GLY A 641 19.34 7.86 12.86
C GLY A 641 17.86 7.71 13.24
N THR A 642 16.94 8.22 12.41
CA THR A 642 15.49 8.30 12.69
C THR A 642 14.86 6.94 13.04
N PRO A 643 15.16 5.83 12.34
CA PRO A 643 14.57 4.51 12.66
C PRO A 643 14.89 3.98 14.06
N ARG A 644 15.93 4.53 14.70
CA ARG A 644 16.43 4.13 16.02
C ARG A 644 16.03 5.09 17.14
N LEU A 645 15.26 6.14 16.84
CA LEU A 645 14.82 7.07 17.88
C LEU A 645 13.81 6.38 18.81
N PRO A 646 14.03 6.40 20.14
CA PRO A 646 13.07 5.85 21.09
C PRO A 646 11.81 6.73 21.16
N PRO A 647 10.61 6.16 21.37
CA PRO A 647 9.40 6.97 21.55
C PRO A 647 9.53 7.84 22.80
N LEU A 648 8.78 8.95 22.84
CA LEU A 648 8.79 9.88 23.96
C LEU A 648 7.55 9.69 24.84
N PRO A 649 7.61 10.01 26.15
CA PRO A 649 6.39 10.13 26.94
C PRO A 649 5.47 11.22 26.38
N TRP A 650 4.17 11.02 26.52
CA TRP A 650 3.16 11.99 26.06
C TRP A 650 3.43 13.40 26.60
N GLY A 651 3.32 14.41 25.74
CA GLY A 651 3.51 15.83 26.10
C GLY A 651 4.97 16.29 26.28
N VAL A 652 5.95 15.39 26.20
CA VAL A 652 7.37 15.78 26.28
C VAL A 652 7.84 16.38 24.95
N ILE A 653 8.41 17.59 25.02
CA ILE A 653 9.10 18.25 23.90
C ILE A 653 10.61 18.27 24.19
N PRO A 654 11.42 17.55 23.42
CA PRO A 654 12.87 17.55 23.58
C PRO A 654 13.47 18.92 23.21
N LYS A 655 14.46 19.35 24.01
CA LYS A 655 15.13 20.67 23.83
C LYS A 655 16.32 20.62 22.87
N ASP A 656 16.86 19.44 22.63
CA ASP A 656 18.03 19.15 21.80
C ASP A 656 17.64 18.81 20.36
N TYR A 657 16.49 19.31 19.89
CA TYR A 657 15.96 19.07 18.56
C TYR A 657 15.95 20.37 17.74
N ARG A 658 16.21 20.21 16.44
CA ARG A 658 16.08 21.28 15.43
C ARG A 658 15.17 20.85 14.31
N LYS A 659 14.54 21.85 13.69
CA LYS A 659 13.81 21.69 12.43
C LYS A 659 14.76 21.19 11.34
N ALA A 660 14.39 20.08 10.72
CA ALA A 660 15.16 19.45 9.66
C ALA A 660 15.16 20.30 8.39
N LYS A 661 16.16 20.10 7.52
CA LYS A 661 16.31 20.81 6.24
C LYS A 661 16.35 19.80 5.10
N ASP A 662 15.32 18.95 5.11
CA ASP A 662 15.20 17.83 4.21
C ASP A 662 14.69 18.30 2.84
N MET A 663 15.58 18.31 1.85
CA MET A 663 15.25 18.67 0.47
C MET A 663 14.57 17.53 -0.29
N ASP A 664 14.37 16.38 0.35
CA ASP A 664 13.51 15.33 -0.16
C ASP A 664 12.02 15.68 -0.05
N SER A 665 11.61 16.41 0.99
CA SER A 665 10.25 16.97 1.10
C SER A 665 9.91 17.98 0.00
N ASN A 666 8.62 18.22 -0.28
CA ASN A 666 8.21 19.30 -1.19
C ASN A 666 8.26 20.70 -0.56
N GLY A 667 8.91 20.84 0.60
CA GLY A 667 9.40 22.14 1.05
C GLY A 667 10.51 22.70 0.15
N TRP A 668 11.17 21.85 -0.65
CA TRP A 668 12.24 22.21 -1.58
C TRP A 668 11.93 21.74 -3.02
N PRO A 669 12.35 22.48 -4.07
CA PRO A 669 12.90 23.84 -4.01
C PRO A 669 11.82 24.86 -3.63
N GLN A 670 12.15 25.83 -2.78
CA GLN A 670 11.19 26.82 -2.25
C GLN A 670 10.54 27.62 -3.38
N THR A 671 11.30 28.02 -4.40
CA THR A 671 10.74 28.70 -5.58
C THR A 671 9.75 27.81 -6.34
N GLY A 672 10.07 26.52 -6.55
CA GLY A 672 9.19 25.57 -7.23
C GLY A 672 7.91 25.29 -6.44
N ARG A 673 8.04 25.08 -5.12
CA ARG A 673 6.93 24.97 -4.16
C ARG A 673 5.98 26.17 -4.25
N ASN A 674 6.53 27.38 -4.19
CA ASN A 674 5.73 28.61 -4.20
C ASN A 674 4.98 28.81 -5.53
N LYS A 675 5.58 28.42 -6.67
CA LYS A 675 4.88 28.42 -7.98
C LYS A 675 3.66 27.50 -7.96
N ALA A 676 3.82 26.27 -7.46
CA ALA A 676 2.71 25.32 -7.39
C ALA A 676 1.59 25.78 -6.45
N LEU A 677 1.92 26.21 -5.22
CA LEU A 677 0.93 26.71 -4.26
C LEU A 677 0.16 27.94 -4.77
N LYS A 678 0.82 28.81 -5.54
CA LYS A 678 0.17 29.98 -6.17
C LYS A 678 -0.89 29.58 -7.19
N VAL A 679 -0.71 28.46 -7.88
CA VAL A 679 -1.66 27.95 -8.87
C VAL A 679 -2.77 27.16 -8.17
N ILE A 680 -2.43 26.23 -7.27
CA ILE A 680 -3.38 25.39 -6.53
C ILE A 680 -4.41 26.25 -5.76
N ARG A 681 -3.96 27.31 -5.09
CA ARG A 681 -4.87 28.19 -4.31
C ARG A 681 -5.92 28.91 -5.15
N LYS A 682 -5.70 29.10 -6.46
CA LYS A 682 -6.69 29.72 -7.38
C LYS A 682 -7.98 28.90 -7.49
N GLY A 683 -7.91 27.59 -7.22
CA GLY A 683 -9.05 26.69 -7.19
C GLY A 683 -9.55 26.37 -5.78
N PHE A 684 -9.11 27.11 -4.74
CA PHE A 684 -9.49 26.85 -3.34
C PHE A 684 -9.29 25.39 -2.90
N ALA A 685 -8.27 24.74 -3.48
CA ALA A 685 -8.09 23.31 -3.35
C ALA A 685 -7.46 22.92 -2.00
N PHE A 686 -7.98 21.84 -1.42
CA PHE A 686 -7.34 21.12 -0.32
C PHE A 686 -6.26 20.18 -0.86
N MET A 687 -5.26 19.82 -0.06
CA MET A 687 -4.16 18.94 -0.48
C MET A 687 -4.08 17.69 0.40
N ILE A 688 -3.82 16.54 -0.22
CA ILE A 688 -3.54 15.26 0.45
C ILE A 688 -2.18 14.75 -0.04
N GLY A 689 -1.27 14.44 0.88
CA GLY A 689 0.02 13.81 0.55
C GLY A 689 0.54 12.90 1.66
N GLY A 690 1.64 12.19 1.43
CA GLY A 690 2.25 11.22 2.36
C GLY A 690 3.75 11.46 2.57
N ASP A 691 4.56 10.39 2.45
CA ASP A 691 6.05 10.35 2.53
C ASP A 691 6.67 10.71 3.90
N GLN A 692 6.23 11.80 4.54
CA GLN A 692 6.89 12.26 5.77
C GLN A 692 6.66 11.32 6.96
N HIS A 693 5.78 10.32 6.81
CA HIS A 693 5.40 9.34 7.84
C HIS A 693 4.91 9.99 9.14
N LEU A 694 4.45 11.23 9.03
CA LEU A 694 4.06 12.06 10.15
C LEU A 694 2.74 12.74 9.79
N GLY A 695 1.65 12.11 10.22
CA GLY A 695 0.32 12.64 10.04
C GLY A 695 0.26 14.10 10.50
N SER A 696 -0.19 15.02 9.66
CA SER A 696 -0.21 16.43 10.02
C SER A 696 -1.24 17.25 9.25
N ILE A 697 -1.78 18.27 9.91
CA ILE A 697 -2.55 19.33 9.26
C ILE A 697 -1.72 20.61 9.28
N ILE A 698 -1.44 21.14 8.09
CA ILE A 698 -0.75 22.41 7.92
C ILE A 698 -1.52 23.36 7.00
N HIS A 699 -1.38 24.65 7.25
CA HIS A 699 -1.87 25.72 6.38
C HIS A 699 -0.67 26.44 5.76
N HIS A 700 -0.61 26.43 4.42
CA HIS A 700 0.53 26.95 3.68
C HIS A 700 0.51 28.48 3.59
N GLY A 701 1.69 29.09 3.74
CA GLY A 701 1.94 30.48 3.35
C GLY A 701 2.96 30.55 2.21
N VAL A 702 2.74 31.51 1.31
CA VAL A 702 3.63 31.84 0.19
C VAL A 702 4.11 33.29 0.33
N ASP A 703 3.23 34.26 0.10
CA ASP A 703 3.57 35.67 0.21
C ASP A 703 3.41 36.12 1.67
N GLU A 704 2.29 35.74 2.30
CA GLU A 704 1.97 35.94 3.72
C GLU A 704 1.68 34.61 4.45
N TRP A 705 1.43 34.66 5.76
CA TRP A 705 0.92 33.50 6.50
C TRP A 705 -0.47 33.11 6.00
N GLU A 706 -0.73 31.80 5.89
CA GLU A 706 -2.07 31.27 5.59
C GLU A 706 -2.68 31.77 4.27
N ASP A 707 -1.89 32.21 3.30
CA ASP A 707 -2.41 32.77 2.04
C ASP A 707 -2.54 31.73 0.90
N ALA A 708 -2.35 30.44 1.19
CA ALA A 708 -2.50 29.30 0.28
C ALA A 708 -3.24 28.12 0.98
N GLY A 709 -3.41 26.96 0.33
CA GLY A 709 -4.28 25.89 0.82
C GLY A 709 -3.85 25.20 2.13
N TYR A 710 -4.74 24.39 2.69
CA TYR A 710 -4.42 23.40 3.74
C TYR A 710 -3.93 22.09 3.11
N SER A 711 -3.05 21.38 3.83
CA SER A 711 -2.65 20.00 3.51
C SER A 711 -2.89 19.05 4.68
N LEU A 712 -3.33 17.84 4.36
CA LEU A 712 -3.14 16.66 5.19
C LEU A 712 -1.90 15.90 4.70
N CYS A 713 -0.88 15.76 5.56
CA CYS A 713 0.06 14.64 5.43
C CYS A 713 -0.60 13.43 6.08
N VAL A 714 -0.70 12.32 5.36
CA VAL A 714 -1.24 11.06 5.86
C VAL A 714 -0.16 10.38 6.73
N PRO A 715 -0.51 9.80 7.90
CA PRO A 715 0.42 8.97 8.65
C PRO A 715 0.75 7.69 7.88
N SER A 716 1.95 7.15 8.08
CA SER A 716 2.30 5.84 7.49
C SER A 716 1.44 4.74 8.14
N ILE A 717 0.94 3.80 7.35
CA ILE A 717 0.18 2.67 7.90
C ILE A 717 1.05 1.77 8.79
N ALA A 718 2.35 1.73 8.53
CA ALA A 718 3.35 1.02 9.31
C ALA A 718 4.69 1.75 9.26
N ASN A 719 4.92 2.61 10.25
CA ASN A 719 5.95 3.64 10.20
C ASN A 719 7.38 3.10 10.45
N LEU A 720 8.16 2.92 9.38
CA LEU A 720 9.58 2.55 9.48
C LEU A 720 10.50 3.72 9.86
N TRP A 721 10.09 4.94 9.52
CA TRP A 721 10.87 6.16 9.67
C TRP A 721 10.10 7.16 10.55
N PRO A 722 10.09 6.97 11.90
CA PRO A 722 9.25 7.76 12.81
C PRO A 722 9.78 9.19 12.97
N ARG A 723 9.61 9.99 11.90
CA ARG A 723 9.86 11.43 11.87
C ARG A 723 8.95 12.09 12.91
N ARG A 724 9.38 13.27 13.40
CA ARG A 724 8.77 13.92 14.55
C ARG A 724 8.73 15.42 14.35
N TRP A 725 7.75 16.10 14.93
CA TRP A 725 7.69 17.55 15.00
C TRP A 725 7.66 18.01 16.46
N PHE A 726 8.84 18.35 16.95
CA PHE A 726 9.10 18.84 18.30
C PHE A 726 9.92 20.13 18.25
N PRO A 727 9.35 21.24 17.72
CA PRO A 727 9.98 22.54 17.89
C PRO A 727 10.07 22.86 19.40
N PRO A 728 11.21 23.41 19.87
CA PRO A 728 11.41 23.63 21.31
C PRO A 728 10.49 24.71 21.89
N GLU A 729 9.99 25.61 21.06
CA GLU A 729 9.08 26.69 21.44
C GLU A 729 7.78 26.64 20.62
N PRO A 730 6.64 27.06 21.19
CA PRO A 730 5.40 27.22 20.44
C PRO A 730 5.51 28.19 19.27
N GLY A 731 4.71 27.95 18.24
CA GLY A 731 4.67 28.78 17.04
C GLY A 731 4.02 30.13 17.34
N GLU A 732 4.25 31.11 16.47
CA GLU A 732 3.54 32.40 16.60
C GLU A 732 2.03 32.14 16.46
N ASN A 733 1.20 32.87 17.20
CA ASN A 733 -0.26 32.65 17.23
C ASN A 733 -0.70 31.23 17.63
N HIS A 734 0.10 30.53 18.44
CA HIS A 734 -0.36 29.33 19.13
C HIS A 734 -1.65 29.60 19.92
N GLN A 735 -2.63 28.69 19.81
CA GLN A 735 -3.92 28.80 20.49
C GLN A 735 -3.91 28.00 21.79
N GLU A 736 -4.42 28.61 22.87
CA GLU A 736 -4.56 27.94 24.17
C GLU A 736 -5.43 26.67 24.03
N GLY A 737 -4.97 25.58 24.64
CA GLY A 737 -5.63 24.27 24.58
C GLY A 737 -5.17 23.37 23.42
N LEU A 738 -4.43 23.89 22.43
CA LEU A 738 -3.77 23.06 21.42
C LEU A 738 -2.42 22.53 21.92
N PRO A 739 -1.88 21.45 21.32
CA PRO A 739 -0.52 20.99 21.62
C PRO A 739 0.53 22.09 21.36
N LEU A 740 1.56 22.17 22.22
CA LEU A 740 2.57 23.24 22.19
C LEU A 740 3.37 23.33 20.87
N TYR A 741 3.41 22.28 20.07
CA TYR A 741 4.10 22.27 18.77
C TYR A 741 3.31 22.95 17.63
N THR A 742 2.13 23.51 17.92
CA THR A 742 1.23 24.16 16.96
C THR A 742 1.50 25.67 16.85
N GLY A 743 0.95 26.29 15.79
CA GLY A 743 1.13 27.71 15.48
C GLY A 743 1.94 27.95 14.21
N ARG A 744 2.30 29.21 13.97
CA ARG A 744 3.06 29.65 12.80
C ARG A 744 4.56 29.40 12.98
N TYR A 745 5.14 28.70 12.02
CA TYR A 745 6.56 28.42 11.96
C TYR A 745 7.10 28.72 10.57
N PHE A 746 8.35 29.17 10.53
CA PHE A 746 9.17 28.88 9.37
C PHE A 746 9.64 27.43 9.48
N ASP A 747 9.37 26.59 8.49
CA ASP A 747 9.97 25.25 8.43
C ASP A 747 11.51 25.35 8.32
N GLY A 748 12.23 24.23 8.38
CA GLY A 748 13.69 24.29 8.35
C GLY A 748 14.27 24.84 7.04
N LEU A 749 13.49 24.87 5.96
CA LEU A 749 13.84 25.46 4.66
C LEU A 749 13.44 26.94 4.54
N GLY A 750 12.76 27.48 5.55
CA GLY A 750 12.36 28.88 5.63
C GLY A 750 10.99 29.18 5.02
N ASN A 751 10.18 28.15 4.72
CA ASN A 751 8.81 28.31 4.22
C ASN A 751 7.84 28.64 5.36
N ARG A 752 6.82 29.46 5.09
CA ARG A 752 5.74 29.73 6.04
C ARG A 752 4.78 28.54 6.12
N VAL A 753 4.60 28.00 7.32
CA VAL A 753 3.63 26.94 7.62
C VAL A 753 2.97 27.22 8.97
N THR A 754 1.64 27.13 9.02
CA THR A 754 0.89 27.11 10.29
C THR A 754 0.53 25.66 10.58
N VAL A 755 1.00 25.14 11.70
CA VAL A 755 0.82 23.74 12.12
C VAL A 755 -0.38 23.65 13.06
N TRP A 756 -1.34 22.80 12.72
CA TRP A 756 -2.59 22.63 13.49
C TRP A 756 -2.64 21.32 14.27
N ALA A 757 -2.12 20.25 13.71
CA ALA A 757 -2.10 18.93 14.34
C ALA A 757 -0.94 18.09 13.82
N VAL A 758 -0.35 17.24 14.67
CA VAL A 758 0.73 16.31 14.30
C VAL A 758 0.63 14.98 15.06
N SER A 759 0.68 13.84 14.37
CA SER A 759 0.68 12.50 14.94
C SER A 759 2.09 12.11 15.41
N ASN A 760 2.62 12.84 16.40
CA ASN A 760 3.96 12.59 16.92
C ASN A 760 4.08 11.18 17.54
N PRO A 761 5.22 10.49 17.37
CA PRO A 761 5.44 9.18 18.00
C PRO A 761 5.68 9.35 19.50
N TYR A 762 4.76 8.79 20.28
CA TYR A 762 4.81 8.70 21.73
C TYR A 762 4.67 7.25 22.19
N ILE A 763 5.02 6.98 23.44
CA ILE A 763 4.75 5.69 24.09
C ILE A 763 3.23 5.49 24.14
N SER A 764 2.73 4.51 23.39
CA SER A 764 1.31 4.24 23.21
C SER A 764 0.73 3.31 24.28
N GLY A 765 1.57 2.44 24.86
CA GLY A 765 1.12 1.36 25.76
C GLY A 765 0.44 0.19 25.02
N ILE A 766 0.51 0.15 23.69
CA ILE A 766 -0.08 -0.89 22.84
C ILE A 766 1.03 -1.76 22.24
N GLU A 767 0.88 -3.09 22.35
CA GLU A 767 1.81 -4.04 21.72
C GLU A 767 1.36 -4.43 20.30
N PRO A 768 2.30 -4.68 19.36
CA PRO A 768 3.74 -4.55 19.53
C PRO A 768 4.20 -3.09 19.51
N THR A 769 5.00 -2.69 20.51
CA THR A 769 5.52 -1.31 20.64
C THR A 769 6.25 -0.83 19.38
N LEU A 770 6.96 -1.73 18.67
CA LEU A 770 7.66 -1.39 17.42
C LEU A 770 6.72 -0.86 16.34
N LEU A 771 5.46 -1.33 16.32
CA LEU A 771 4.44 -0.81 15.42
C LEU A 771 3.78 0.43 16.04
N HIS A 772 3.19 0.31 17.23
CA HIS A 772 2.25 1.31 17.74
C HIS A 772 2.89 2.57 18.32
N ASP A 773 4.13 2.50 18.84
CA ASP A 773 4.82 3.68 19.39
C ASP A 773 5.40 4.60 18.31
N ARG A 774 5.23 4.23 17.03
CA ARG A 774 5.71 4.99 15.86
C ARG A 774 4.60 5.81 15.19
N ALA A 775 3.49 6.01 15.87
CA ALA A 775 2.30 6.70 15.38
C ALA A 775 1.79 6.23 13.99
N PRO A 776 1.59 4.91 13.78
CA PRO A 776 1.02 4.40 12.54
C PRO A 776 -0.49 4.68 12.45
N GLY A 777 -1.02 4.91 11.25
CA GLY A 777 -2.45 5.19 11.11
C GLY A 777 -2.92 5.35 9.67
N TYR A 778 -4.08 5.98 9.52
CA TYR A 778 -4.68 6.35 8.24
C TYR A 778 -5.43 7.68 8.35
N GLY A 779 -5.65 8.35 7.22
CA GLY A 779 -6.44 9.59 7.15
C GLY A 779 -7.85 9.35 6.64
N ILE A 780 -8.83 10.08 7.16
CA ILE A 780 -10.19 10.17 6.60
C ILE A 780 -10.49 11.65 6.33
N VAL A 781 -10.96 11.98 5.14
CA VAL A 781 -11.35 13.35 4.78
C VAL A 781 -12.78 13.33 4.26
N LYS A 782 -13.65 14.12 4.89
CA LYS A 782 -15.07 14.23 4.55
C LYS A 782 -15.33 15.58 3.90
N PHE A 783 -15.85 15.55 2.68
CA PHE A 783 -16.14 16.74 1.88
C PHE A 783 -17.64 16.97 1.82
N ASN A 784 -18.14 17.89 2.64
CA ASN A 784 -19.54 18.28 2.60
C ASN A 784 -19.75 19.37 1.54
N LYS A 785 -20.30 18.99 0.38
CA LYS A 785 -20.43 19.86 -0.79
C LYS A 785 -21.37 21.04 -0.54
N LYS A 786 -22.48 20.77 0.15
CA LYS A 786 -23.54 21.76 0.43
C LYS A 786 -23.09 22.82 1.43
N ALA A 787 -22.48 22.40 2.54
CA ALA A 787 -21.95 23.32 3.54
C ALA A 787 -20.61 23.96 3.10
N GLN A 788 -19.97 23.40 2.06
CA GLN A 788 -18.60 23.70 1.65
C GLN A 788 -17.60 23.57 2.81
N LEU A 789 -17.73 22.47 3.57
CA LEU A 789 -16.88 22.14 4.71
C LEU A 789 -16.03 20.91 4.41
N ILE A 790 -14.82 20.89 4.95
CA ILE A 790 -13.86 19.79 4.85
C ILE A 790 -13.51 19.38 6.27
N THR A 791 -13.89 18.17 6.67
CA THR A 791 -13.51 17.58 7.96
C THR A 791 -12.36 16.61 7.74
N ILE A 792 -11.27 16.84 8.45
CA ILE A 792 -10.01 16.12 8.34
C ILE A 792 -9.84 15.31 9.63
N GLU A 793 -9.62 14.01 9.48
CA GLU A 793 -9.47 13.04 10.56
C GLU A 793 -8.15 12.26 10.39
N CYS A 794 -7.56 11.85 11.51
CA CYS A 794 -6.31 11.08 11.52
C CYS A 794 -6.39 10.02 12.62
N TRP A 795 -6.52 8.77 12.21
CA TRP A 795 -6.84 7.65 13.09
C TRP A 795 -5.59 6.83 13.39
N PRO A 796 -5.26 6.59 14.68
CA PRO A 796 -4.29 5.58 15.06
C PRO A 796 -4.71 4.22 14.52
N ARG A 797 -3.75 3.43 14.06
CA ARG A 797 -3.98 2.10 13.48
C ARG A 797 -4.81 1.16 14.36
N HIS A 798 -4.65 1.25 15.68
CA HIS A 798 -5.31 0.37 16.65
C HIS A 798 -6.71 0.87 17.06
N SER A 799 -7.12 2.06 16.64
CA SER A 799 -8.37 2.71 17.06
C SER A 799 -9.52 2.27 16.16
N ASP A 800 -10.45 1.48 16.71
CA ASP A 800 -11.69 1.08 16.04
C ASP A 800 -12.68 2.25 16.05
N PRO A 801 -13.07 2.84 14.90
CA PRO A 801 -13.94 4.01 14.84
C PRO A 801 -15.36 3.78 15.36
N GLU A 802 -15.80 2.54 15.51
CA GLU A 802 -17.12 2.20 16.08
C GLU A 802 -17.07 1.96 17.61
N SER A 803 -15.88 1.94 18.21
CA SER A 803 -15.71 1.79 19.65
C SER A 803 -16.19 3.04 20.40
N PHE A 804 -16.71 2.87 21.61
CA PHE A 804 -17.02 4.00 22.49
C PHE A 804 -15.77 4.69 23.04
N GLU A 805 -14.61 4.03 22.97
CA GLU A 805 -13.28 4.54 23.36
C GLU A 805 -12.48 5.01 22.13
N ALA A 806 -13.12 5.10 20.96
CA ALA A 806 -12.46 5.48 19.73
C ALA A 806 -11.88 6.90 19.83
N GLU A 807 -10.55 6.99 19.75
CA GLU A 807 -9.84 8.27 19.76
C GLU A 807 -9.00 8.43 18.50
N GLN A 808 -8.99 9.66 17.97
CA GLN A 808 -8.08 10.09 16.92
C GLN A 808 -6.77 10.59 17.54
N TYR A 809 -5.76 10.84 16.71
CA TYR A 809 -4.58 11.55 17.21
C TYR A 809 -4.98 12.95 17.73
N PRO A 810 -4.26 13.49 18.73
CA PRO A 810 -4.63 14.79 19.28
C PRO A 810 -4.48 15.94 18.28
N GLY A 811 -5.48 16.84 18.28
CA GLY A 811 -5.64 17.90 17.29
C GLY A 811 -6.62 17.55 16.16
N TRP A 812 -7.08 16.29 16.09
CA TRP A 812 -8.14 15.84 15.18
C TRP A 812 -9.43 15.45 15.95
N PRO A 813 -10.60 15.51 15.29
CA PRO A 813 -10.83 16.00 13.93
C PRO A 813 -10.73 17.52 13.83
N MET A 814 -10.40 18.03 12.64
CA MET A 814 -10.40 19.47 12.33
C MET A 814 -11.32 19.75 11.15
N THR A 815 -12.18 20.76 11.26
CA THR A 815 -13.07 21.17 10.16
C THR A 815 -12.72 22.57 9.68
N ILE A 816 -12.59 22.73 8.36
CA ILE A 816 -12.33 24.02 7.70
C ILE A 816 -13.42 24.30 6.66
N SER A 817 -13.58 25.56 6.27
CA SER A 817 -14.35 25.92 5.07
C SER A 817 -13.49 25.75 3.81
N MET A 818 -14.09 25.39 2.68
CA MET A 818 -13.41 25.39 1.38
C MET A 818 -12.70 26.72 1.09
N GLN A 819 -13.32 27.84 1.44
CA GLN A 819 -12.75 29.17 1.21
C GLN A 819 -11.50 29.44 2.06
N ASP A 820 -11.29 28.67 3.13
CA ASP A 820 -10.09 28.78 3.96
C ASP A 820 -8.82 28.40 3.19
N ASN A 821 -8.93 27.65 2.08
CA ASN A 821 -7.80 27.30 1.21
C ASN A 821 -7.27 28.47 0.36
N TYR A 822 -7.92 29.65 0.42
CA TYR A 822 -7.38 30.87 -0.17
C TYR A 822 -7.65 32.11 0.69
N LYS A 823 -7.03 32.18 1.87
CA LYS A 823 -7.16 33.32 2.82
C LYS A 823 -6.31 34.55 2.52
N ARG A 824 -5.79 34.70 1.29
CA ARG A 824 -5.09 35.93 0.90
C ARG A 824 -5.97 37.16 1.18
N GLU A 825 -5.38 38.14 1.85
CA GLU A 825 -6.05 39.36 2.30
C GLU A 825 -6.53 40.21 1.11
N ALA A 826 -7.80 40.62 1.12
CA ALA A 826 -8.35 41.50 0.10
C ALA A 826 -7.72 42.90 0.18
N LYS A 827 -7.37 43.49 -0.97
CA LYS A 827 -6.93 44.90 -1.06
C LYS A 827 -7.97 45.81 -1.70
N ALA A 828 -8.92 45.23 -2.43
CA ALA A 828 -10.14 45.86 -2.89
C ALA A 828 -11.20 44.78 -3.13
N TRP A 829 -12.42 45.21 -3.41
CA TRP A 829 -13.59 44.37 -3.64
C TRP A 829 -14.24 44.74 -4.96
N LEU A 830 -14.85 43.77 -5.62
CA LEU A 830 -15.82 44.03 -6.69
C LEU A 830 -17.22 44.19 -6.07
N PRO A 831 -18.20 44.73 -6.81
CA PRO A 831 -19.57 44.77 -6.34
C PRO A 831 -20.11 43.38 -5.99
N VAL A 832 -21.08 43.34 -5.08
CA VAL A 832 -21.83 42.11 -4.80
C VAL A 832 -22.55 41.71 -6.09
N ILE A 833 -22.37 40.46 -6.51
CA ILE A 833 -23.06 39.90 -7.66
C ILE A 833 -24.14 38.96 -7.14
N ARG A 834 -25.41 39.28 -7.43
CA ARG A 834 -26.57 38.45 -7.12
C ARG A 834 -27.08 37.79 -8.38
N THR A 835 -27.40 36.50 -8.26
CA THR A 835 -27.83 35.65 -9.36
C THR A 835 -29.21 35.05 -9.12
N SER A 836 -29.92 34.72 -10.19
CA SER A 836 -31.18 33.99 -10.17
C SER A 836 -31.33 33.17 -11.47
N GLY A 837 -32.19 32.15 -11.47
CA GLY A 837 -32.49 31.35 -12.67
C GLY A 837 -31.60 30.13 -12.93
N LEU A 838 -30.69 29.80 -12.00
CA LEU A 838 -29.88 28.57 -12.06
C LEU A 838 -30.40 27.52 -11.09
N ASP A 839 -30.25 26.25 -11.46
CA ASP A 839 -30.60 25.10 -10.60
C ASP A 839 -29.62 24.91 -9.44
N TYR A 840 -28.37 25.33 -9.64
CA TYR A 840 -27.29 25.25 -8.65
C TYR A 840 -26.64 26.63 -8.45
N PRO A 841 -26.06 26.88 -7.26
CA PRO A 841 -25.23 28.06 -7.04
C PRO A 841 -24.13 28.19 -8.12
N PRO A 842 -23.92 29.40 -8.68
CA PRO A 842 -23.06 29.58 -9.84
C PRO A 842 -21.58 29.37 -9.51
N VAL A 843 -20.78 29.18 -10.55
CA VAL A 843 -19.34 29.35 -10.50
C VAL A 843 -18.99 30.80 -10.82
N VAL A 844 -18.05 31.37 -10.07
CA VAL A 844 -17.49 32.71 -10.27
C VAL A 844 -16.00 32.58 -10.62
N GLN A 845 -15.61 33.13 -11.76
CA GLN A 845 -14.22 33.29 -12.18
C GLN A 845 -13.87 34.77 -12.29
N VAL A 846 -12.82 35.19 -11.58
CA VAL A 846 -12.36 36.58 -11.56
C VAL A 846 -11.07 36.69 -12.37
N ILE A 847 -11.03 37.62 -13.33
CA ILE A 847 -9.91 37.82 -14.24
C ILE A 847 -9.44 39.26 -14.14
N ASP A 848 -8.13 39.46 -14.00
CA ASP A 848 -7.52 40.78 -14.06
C ASP A 848 -7.37 41.23 -15.53
N GLU A 849 -8.01 42.33 -15.91
CA GLU A 849 -7.98 42.80 -17.30
C GLU A 849 -6.59 43.25 -17.76
N SER A 850 -5.73 43.70 -16.83
CA SER A 850 -4.40 44.21 -17.13
C SER A 850 -3.40 43.10 -17.47
N THR A 851 -3.52 41.95 -16.82
CA THR A 851 -2.61 40.80 -17.01
C THR A 851 -3.25 39.67 -17.78
N ARG A 852 -4.58 39.66 -17.92
CA ARG A 852 -5.40 38.54 -18.40
C ARG A 852 -5.30 37.29 -17.53
N GLU A 853 -4.73 37.40 -16.33
CA GLU A 853 -4.61 36.27 -15.42
C GLU A 853 -5.93 36.01 -14.69
N ILE A 854 -6.29 34.72 -14.60
CA ILE A 854 -7.33 34.26 -13.68
C ILE A 854 -6.79 34.41 -12.26
N ILE A 855 -7.49 35.20 -11.44
CA ILE A 855 -7.18 35.43 -10.04
C ILE A 855 -7.63 34.25 -9.18
N TYR A 856 -8.85 33.76 -9.41
CA TYR A 856 -9.37 32.50 -8.90
C TYR A 856 -10.66 32.11 -9.61
N THR A 857 -11.06 30.85 -9.42
CA THR A 857 -12.39 30.34 -9.77
C THR A 857 -12.94 29.53 -8.59
N LEU A 858 -14.23 29.68 -8.27
CA LEU A 858 -14.92 28.82 -7.29
C LEU A 858 -16.40 28.68 -7.60
N ARG A 859 -17.00 27.56 -7.18
CA ARG A 859 -18.45 27.49 -6.96
C ARG A 859 -18.81 28.20 -5.66
N ILE A 860 -19.71 29.17 -5.72
CA ILE A 860 -20.17 29.88 -4.52
C ILE A 860 -21.25 29.06 -3.82
N ARG A 861 -21.39 29.20 -2.50
CA ARG A 861 -22.38 28.44 -1.73
C ARG A 861 -23.82 28.91 -1.97
N ASP A 862 -23.97 30.22 -2.11
CA ASP A 862 -25.26 30.92 -2.17
C ASP A 862 -25.39 31.60 -3.55
N TYR A 863 -26.54 32.19 -3.87
CA TYR A 863 -26.76 32.92 -5.13
C TYR A 863 -26.24 34.36 -5.11
N SER A 864 -25.43 34.72 -4.11
CA SER A 864 -24.86 36.05 -3.92
C SER A 864 -23.42 35.95 -3.47
N TYR A 865 -22.52 36.70 -4.10
CA TYR A 865 -21.10 36.67 -3.77
C TYR A 865 -20.44 38.01 -4.02
N GLN A 866 -19.55 38.42 -3.11
CA GLN A 866 -18.71 39.59 -3.29
C GLN A 866 -17.28 39.17 -3.59
N PRO A 867 -16.81 39.32 -4.84
CA PRO A 867 -15.44 38.97 -5.18
C PRO A 867 -14.42 39.87 -4.48
N LYS A 868 -13.40 39.27 -3.86
CA LYS A 868 -12.22 39.98 -3.36
C LYS A 868 -11.15 40.05 -4.44
N VAL A 869 -10.40 41.13 -4.47
CA VAL A 869 -9.24 41.28 -5.36
C VAL A 869 -8.04 41.81 -4.61
N PHE A 870 -6.84 41.55 -5.14
CA PHE A 870 -5.58 41.73 -4.39
C PHE A 870 -4.80 42.97 -4.79
N LYS A 871 -5.36 43.80 -5.69
CA LYS A 871 -4.88 45.13 -6.05
C LYS A 871 -6.03 45.97 -6.64
N PRO A 872 -5.96 47.31 -6.60
CA PRO A 872 -6.89 48.14 -7.36
C PRO A 872 -6.74 47.90 -8.87
N GLY A 873 -7.85 47.86 -9.61
CA GLY A 873 -7.84 47.64 -11.05
C GLY A 873 -9.22 47.50 -11.66
N ARG A 874 -9.23 47.04 -12.91
CA ARG A 874 -10.44 46.59 -13.61
C ARG A 874 -10.40 45.09 -13.81
N TYR A 875 -11.55 44.47 -13.68
CA TYR A 875 -11.70 43.03 -13.67
C TYR A 875 -12.85 42.61 -14.56
N THR A 876 -12.68 41.44 -15.17
CA THR A 876 -13.75 40.69 -15.80
C THR A 876 -14.23 39.63 -14.81
N VAL A 877 -15.55 39.50 -14.65
CA VAL A 877 -16.14 38.38 -13.91
C VAL A 877 -16.93 37.52 -14.88
N LYS A 878 -16.58 36.23 -14.95
CA LYS A 878 -17.43 35.22 -15.56
C LYS A 878 -18.23 34.55 -14.45
N ILE A 879 -19.55 34.48 -14.60
CA ILE A 879 -20.45 33.89 -13.61
C ILE A 879 -21.54 33.04 -14.28
N GLY A 880 -21.85 31.87 -13.71
CA GLY A 880 -22.89 30.97 -14.22
C GLY A 880 -22.55 29.49 -14.05
N GLU A 881 -23.15 28.60 -14.86
CA GLU A 881 -22.80 27.17 -14.89
C GLU A 881 -21.79 26.88 -16.02
N PRO A 882 -20.54 26.51 -15.70
CA PRO A 882 -19.49 26.28 -16.69
C PRO A 882 -19.86 25.20 -17.70
N GLY A 883 -19.47 25.38 -18.96
CA GLY A 883 -19.75 24.42 -20.04
C GLY A 883 -21.16 24.50 -20.62
N THR A 884 -22.00 25.41 -20.11
CA THR A 884 -23.37 25.63 -20.61
C THR A 884 -23.53 27.03 -21.22
N PRO A 885 -24.62 27.31 -21.96
CA PRO A 885 -24.97 28.67 -22.38
C PRO A 885 -25.28 29.62 -21.21
N ALA A 886 -25.55 29.08 -20.02
CA ALA A 886 -25.83 29.84 -18.80
C ALA A 886 -24.54 30.31 -18.12
N MET A 887 -23.55 30.75 -18.89
CA MET A 887 -22.32 31.39 -18.41
C MET A 887 -22.24 32.80 -18.99
N LYS A 888 -22.22 33.82 -18.12
CA LYS A 888 -22.21 35.24 -18.50
C LYS A 888 -20.88 35.88 -18.16
N GLU A 889 -20.50 36.88 -18.94
CA GLU A 889 -19.26 37.64 -18.75
C GLU A 889 -19.59 39.12 -18.55
N ILE A 890 -19.04 39.70 -17.48
CA ILE A 890 -19.20 41.11 -17.13
C ILE A 890 -17.81 41.74 -17.12
N ASN A 891 -17.61 42.69 -18.03
CA ASN A 891 -16.31 43.34 -18.26
C ASN A 891 -16.25 44.73 -17.62
N GLY A 892 -15.03 45.21 -17.38
CA GLY A 892 -14.75 46.57 -16.94
C GLY A 892 -15.16 46.88 -15.51
N ILE A 893 -15.33 45.87 -14.65
CA ILE A 893 -15.73 46.07 -13.26
C ILE A 893 -14.58 46.71 -12.49
N SER A 894 -14.77 47.93 -12.03
CA SER A 894 -13.80 48.63 -11.18
C SER A 894 -13.84 48.11 -9.75
N SER A 895 -12.67 47.80 -9.20
CA SER A 895 -12.55 47.44 -7.79
C SER A 895 -12.57 48.69 -6.89
N SER A 896 -13.15 48.58 -5.69
CA SER A 896 -13.13 49.62 -4.65
C SER A 896 -12.55 49.09 -3.33
N PRO A 897 -11.81 49.90 -2.56
CA PRO A 897 -11.46 49.55 -1.17
C PRO A 897 -12.70 49.40 -0.27
N ALA A 898 -13.80 50.08 -0.59
CA ALA A 898 -15.07 49.96 0.14
C ALA A 898 -15.83 48.71 -0.32
N GLN A 899 -16.42 47.99 0.65
CA GLN A 899 -17.31 46.87 0.36
C GLN A 899 -18.70 47.34 -0.09
N ASP A 900 -19.11 48.55 0.32
CA ASP A 900 -20.40 49.14 -0.06
C ASP A 900 -20.33 49.67 -1.50
N GLN A 901 -20.74 48.82 -2.45
CA GLN A 901 -20.81 49.09 -3.88
C GLN A 901 -22.21 48.73 -4.40
N GLU A 902 -22.65 49.36 -5.48
CA GLU A 902 -23.94 49.06 -6.11
C GLU A 902 -23.96 47.62 -6.64
N GLU A 903 -24.93 46.82 -6.19
CA GLU A 903 -25.03 45.39 -6.54
C GLU A 903 -25.21 45.20 -8.06
N ILE A 904 -24.59 44.14 -8.60
CA ILE A 904 -24.82 43.69 -9.97
C ILE A 904 -25.78 42.49 -9.92
N VAL A 905 -26.91 42.59 -10.63
CA VAL A 905 -27.89 41.49 -10.74
C VAL A 905 -27.72 40.78 -12.08
N VAL A 906 -27.64 39.45 -12.05
CA VAL A 906 -27.48 38.59 -13.22
C VAL A 906 -28.55 37.51 -13.21
N GLU A 907 -29.54 37.62 -14.11
CA GLU A 907 -30.61 36.63 -14.27
C GLU A 907 -30.23 35.67 -15.40
N PHE A 908 -30.29 34.36 -15.21
CA PHE A 908 -29.87 33.35 -16.21
C PHE A 908 -31.00 32.87 -17.11
#